data_AF-A0A496TRK2-F1
#
_entry.id   AF-A0A496TRK2-F1
#
_cell.length_a   1.000
_cell.length_b   1.000
_cell.length_c   1.000
_cell.angle_alpha   90.00
_cell.angle_beta   90.00
_cell.angle_gamma   90.00
#
_symmetry.space_group_name_H-M   'P 1'
#
loop_
_entity.id
_entity.type
_entity.pdbx_description
1 polymer ?
#
loop_
_entity_poly.entity_id
_entity_poly.type
_entity_poly.pdbx_seq_one_letter_code
_entity_poly.pdbx_strand_id
1 'polypeptide(L)'
;MIGKVSTMGQNGILLKVLLVAFTIGLLVNTTQGQFLNMENPPYLNFGWLDYRNYRENVPIYRQFDYFGNFMVEGFDAFLWEEYRTIRPAAGSVLLKGKMYQQWLNHLAIARDAFAGWSTSLTIGNAVRTVFTPLTLSLTRYNGIRWDMASDNNQFTVLTTRISDPERFWYLEPLGADLFSSINEGAYLLGGHWQTFVGGFLRLGATYLNLHRYDSFRTAAENSWKGVAIRDAIPDTIYVRFSDDSPEDGVAGAAIYSIYATVKVRKGDKVVVERIEPCKIICSPGVVEHPPGYLQPGGYLEASGEFQAPTKFYSGVYKVPVYVDFVFPMPRRAFEVEFATLVANDYRISIRQVHHFTSTLPPADINVTGDLVRKDRPFYPYFPIRRAKGNVGDMSNKQVVRFQYGMLTGMTTMGLDVELRIGNFHLQGEIVRSTTDFQYPVMIGSRSDYKDFAYYVMAKQEIKPFTIGGELFSIGPKYYGYDNGQDVKYVYAYLWNKHDPKDRVLYRKYLFHPWRGPYWYFNNARQDPVARSREEVVFNPVYSLVEDNDDNDIWPDDWQQDWDVNYPERFFEPDAGIFPGWDKNGDAIPDYNQNNNLVPDWDEPFLQYYTEPMEFQYGDDNNNNFIIDAWEDDMLPDYPYYKDEAGKNFYISFVPLNGLTLTWGIVDIHQIAGGGINKIQYTKLNFSRQFGRKGEIWFEHMTKRVKDNIKNDWYEFVLNQRAALGEKTRYEQTLFEDPLCMRNSLVNRGFLSTKFSPIPNLNIINNIRYEINKQYADDFGAGLIQQEDRIDFIGVVNKADYNFRWGNLVVMPQLKLQYERWKRKSEVNPFIDNFLLIPILRVNYLITKRTKIQTGIQGFPLLENRFWDRVDSENTYSARNFIFLITNTTAYQGYKICTQIGWEYRNIDFDDPYQRDTDYYKFFVRASAGIEE
;
A
#
# COMPACT_ATOMS: atom_id res chain seq x y z
N MET A 1 -35.27 57.25 12.97
CA MET A 1 -35.73 58.49 13.64
C MET A 1 -34.87 58.71 14.87
N ILE A 2 -34.24 59.90 14.97
CA ILE A 2 -34.02 60.75 16.17
C ILE A 2 -33.43 60.04 17.41
N GLY A 3 -32.29 60.40 18.01
CA GLY A 3 -31.25 61.43 17.83
C GLY A 3 -30.07 61.02 18.75
N LYS A 4 -28.78 61.17 18.45
CA LYS A 4 -27.91 62.33 18.16
C LYS A 4 -27.60 63.23 19.37
N VAL A 5 -26.28 63.38 19.60
CA VAL A 5 -25.53 64.50 20.25
C VAL A 5 -25.43 64.41 21.79
N SER A 6 -24.26 64.41 22.45
CA SER A 6 -23.11 65.35 22.43
C SER A 6 -21.88 64.65 23.05
N THR A 7 -20.69 64.58 22.42
CA THR A 7 -19.60 65.58 22.22
C THR A 7 -18.77 65.97 23.45
N MET A 8 -17.49 65.57 23.36
CA MET A 8 -16.27 66.39 23.47
C MET A 8 -15.65 66.77 24.83
N GLY A 9 -14.30 66.70 24.81
CA GLY A 9 -13.36 67.42 25.69
C GLY A 9 -12.27 66.49 26.22
N GLN A 10 -11.28 66.04 25.42
CA GLN A 10 -10.02 66.74 25.09
C GLN A 10 -9.44 67.62 26.20
N ASN A 11 -8.31 67.17 26.77
CA ASN A 11 -7.06 67.89 27.11
C ASN A 11 -6.24 66.94 28.00
N GLY A 12 -5.09 66.42 27.59
CA GLY A 12 -3.84 67.14 27.43
C GLY A 12 -2.88 66.61 28.51
N ILE A 13 -1.93 65.73 28.16
CA ILE A 13 -0.53 66.08 27.85
C ILE A 13 0.43 65.84 29.06
N LEU A 14 1.47 65.03 28.77
CA LEU A 14 2.84 65.03 29.32
C LEU A 14 3.20 64.27 30.63
N LEU A 15 4.07 63.25 30.42
CA LEU A 15 5.47 63.16 30.92
C LEU A 15 5.85 62.01 31.90
N LYS A 16 6.53 61.01 31.31
CA LYS A 16 7.74 60.24 31.72
C LYS A 16 8.04 59.87 33.20
N VAL A 17 8.10 58.55 33.41
CA VAL A 17 9.26 57.71 33.83
C VAL A 17 10.22 58.24 34.92
N LEU A 18 10.25 57.54 36.07
CA LEU A 18 11.45 57.26 36.91
C LEU A 18 11.10 56.20 37.98
N LEU A 19 11.48 54.91 37.84
CA LEU A 19 12.72 54.24 38.28
C LEU A 19 12.72 53.72 39.75
N VAL A 20 12.43 52.41 39.87
CA VAL A 20 13.06 51.35 40.70
C VAL A 20 13.86 51.72 41.97
N ALA A 21 13.47 51.11 43.11
CA ALA A 21 14.39 50.60 44.12
C ALA A 21 13.78 49.39 44.88
N PHE A 22 14.60 48.36 45.05
CA PHE A 22 14.30 47.00 45.51
C PHE A 22 15.23 46.71 46.70
N THR A 23 14.73 46.18 47.84
CA THR A 23 15.48 45.37 48.86
C THR A 23 14.50 44.98 49.98
N ILE A 24 13.98 43.74 50.04
CA ILE A 24 14.54 42.46 50.57
C ILE A 24 14.48 42.34 52.11
N GLY A 25 13.74 41.32 52.61
CA GLY A 25 14.31 40.37 53.59
C GLY A 25 13.63 40.15 54.95
N LEU A 26 12.64 39.24 54.99
CA LEU A 26 12.49 38.10 55.93
C LEU A 26 12.33 38.28 57.46
N LEU A 27 11.20 37.75 57.97
CA LEU A 27 10.92 36.97 59.21
C LEU A 27 9.49 37.32 59.70
N VAL A 28 8.42 36.65 59.25
CA VAL A 28 7.92 35.30 59.57
C VAL A 28 7.35 35.15 60.99
N ASN A 29 6.04 34.83 61.01
CA ASN A 29 5.26 34.03 61.97
C ASN A 29 4.66 34.72 63.20
N THR A 30 3.35 34.98 63.17
CA THR A 30 2.22 34.10 63.59
C THR A 30 1.83 34.43 65.04
N THR A 31 0.57 34.46 65.46
CA THR A 31 -0.45 33.43 65.27
C THR A 31 -1.77 33.90 65.88
N GLN A 32 -2.87 33.34 65.36
CA GLN A 32 -4.19 33.20 66.00
C GLN A 32 -5.16 34.39 65.95
N GLY A 33 -5.80 34.54 64.78
CA GLY A 33 -7.26 34.56 64.78
C GLY A 33 -7.77 33.14 65.09
N GLN A 34 -8.46 32.96 66.22
CA GLN A 34 -9.12 31.70 66.58
C GLN A 34 -10.61 31.72 66.24
N PHE A 35 -10.89 31.12 65.08
CA PHE A 35 -11.86 30.04 64.81
C PHE A 35 -13.38 30.22 64.76
N LEU A 36 -13.90 29.54 63.72
CA LEU A 36 -15.23 28.98 63.42
C LEU A 36 -16.29 29.93 62.85
N ASN A 37 -16.06 30.43 61.63
CA ASN A 37 -17.17 30.52 60.68
C ASN A 37 -17.15 29.26 59.80
N MET A 38 -17.85 28.21 60.25
CA MET A 38 -18.57 27.38 59.29
C MET A 38 -19.64 28.30 58.70
N GLU A 39 -19.36 28.96 57.59
CA GLU A 39 -20.47 29.32 56.71
C GLU A 39 -21.06 27.99 56.26
N ASN A 40 -22.15 27.58 56.92
CA ASN A 40 -23.07 26.65 56.30
C ASN A 40 -23.29 27.14 54.87
N PRO A 41 -23.22 26.26 53.85
CA PRO A 41 -23.56 26.68 52.50
C PRO A 41 -24.93 27.38 52.58
N PRO A 42 -25.10 28.57 51.99
CA PRO A 42 -26.39 29.24 51.99
C PRO A 42 -27.44 28.26 51.48
N TYR A 43 -28.66 28.35 52.01
CA TYR A 43 -29.80 27.56 51.53
C TYR A 43 -29.86 27.63 50.00
N LEU A 44 -29.54 26.51 49.35
CA LEU A 44 -29.59 26.35 47.90
C LEU A 44 -31.05 26.25 47.49
N ASN A 45 -31.64 27.39 47.12
CA ASN A 45 -32.99 27.45 46.57
C ASN A 45 -32.95 27.29 45.05
N PHE A 46 -33.16 26.07 44.55
CA PHE A 46 -33.28 25.77 43.11
C PHE A 46 -34.50 26.41 42.43
N GLY A 47 -35.35 27.13 43.16
CA GLY A 47 -36.43 27.93 42.59
C GLY A 47 -35.97 29.26 41.99
N TRP A 48 -34.76 29.74 42.32
CA TRP A 48 -34.18 31.02 41.84
C TRP A 48 -32.79 30.84 41.18
N LEU A 49 -32.20 29.66 41.28
CA LEU A 49 -30.94 29.28 40.64
C LEU A 49 -31.20 28.05 39.76
N ASP A 50 -30.77 28.10 38.51
CA ASP A 50 -30.88 26.95 37.61
C ASP A 50 -30.18 25.73 38.21
N TYR A 51 -30.86 24.58 38.18
CA TYR A 51 -30.31 23.31 38.60
C TYR A 51 -29.12 22.94 37.70
N ARG A 52 -27.90 22.92 38.25
CA ARG A 52 -26.73 22.39 37.55
C ARG A 52 -26.69 20.87 37.70
N ASN A 53 -26.84 20.16 36.59
CA ASN A 53 -26.66 18.72 36.56
C ASN A 53 -25.18 18.39 36.80
N TYR A 54 -24.86 17.79 37.95
CA TYR A 54 -23.56 17.19 38.20
C TYR A 54 -23.47 15.90 37.37
N ARG A 55 -22.81 15.96 36.22
CA ARG A 55 -22.66 14.81 35.33
C ARG A 55 -21.59 13.87 35.91
N GLU A 56 -22.02 12.84 36.64
CA GLU A 56 -21.11 11.90 37.34
C GLU A 56 -20.19 11.08 36.41
N ASN A 57 -20.45 11.05 35.09
CA ASN A 57 -19.74 10.16 34.15
C ASN A 57 -18.89 10.86 33.07
N VAL A 58 -18.84 12.21 33.03
CA VAL A 58 -18.01 12.94 32.05
C VAL A 58 -17.11 13.93 32.78
N PRO A 59 -15.78 13.74 32.77
CA PRO A 59 -14.85 14.69 33.39
C PRO A 59 -14.80 15.97 32.57
N ILE A 60 -15.60 16.98 32.95
CA ILE A 60 -15.59 18.32 32.36
C ILE A 60 -14.89 19.25 33.36
N TYR A 61 -13.69 19.70 33.02
CA TYR A 61 -12.88 20.60 33.83
C TYR A 61 -12.69 21.95 33.13
N ARG A 62 -12.46 23.02 33.90
CA ARG A 62 -12.06 24.29 33.30
C ARG A 62 -10.64 24.16 32.75
N GLN A 63 -10.50 24.34 31.45
CA GLN A 63 -9.24 24.36 30.75
C GLN A 63 -8.73 25.79 30.62
N PHE A 64 -7.42 25.94 30.79
CA PHE A 64 -6.73 27.22 30.72
C PHE A 64 -5.57 27.12 29.73
N ASP A 65 -5.23 28.22 29.08
CA ASP A 65 -4.01 28.28 28.26
C ASP A 65 -2.75 28.34 29.15
N TYR A 66 -1.56 28.29 28.53
CA TYR A 66 -0.28 28.42 29.22
C TYR A 66 -0.08 29.78 29.93
N PHE A 67 -0.89 30.79 29.62
CA PHE A 67 -0.89 32.10 30.30
C PHE A 67 -1.89 32.17 31.46
N GLY A 68 -2.69 31.13 31.69
CA GLY A 68 -3.72 31.06 32.72
C GLY A 68 -5.05 31.70 32.32
N ASN A 69 -5.27 32.02 31.04
CA ASN A 69 -6.58 32.49 30.56
C ASN A 69 -7.52 31.30 30.39
N PHE A 70 -8.77 31.48 30.82
CA PHE A 70 -9.80 30.46 30.65
C PHE A 70 -10.12 30.25 29.16
N MET A 71 -10.10 28.99 28.71
CA MET A 71 -10.45 28.63 27.34
C MET A 71 -11.87 28.07 27.26
N VAL A 72 -12.12 26.93 27.91
CA VAL A 72 -13.40 26.19 27.83
C VAL A 72 -13.58 25.30 29.06
N GLU A 73 -14.83 24.91 29.36
CA GLU A 73 -15.14 23.86 30.32
C GLU A 73 -15.28 22.54 29.56
N GLY A 74 -14.28 21.64 29.67
CA GLY A 74 -14.14 20.43 28.84
C GLY A 74 -13.00 19.50 29.28
N PHE A 75 -12.53 18.67 28.35
CA PHE A 75 -11.44 17.71 28.54
C PHE A 75 -10.41 17.87 27.42
N ASP A 76 -9.19 17.36 27.63
CA ASP A 76 -8.18 17.31 26.57
C ASP A 76 -8.52 16.19 25.59
N ALA A 77 -8.85 16.55 24.35
CA ALA A 77 -9.13 15.58 23.30
C ALA A 77 -7.82 15.00 22.73
N PHE A 78 -6.83 15.86 22.52
CA PHE A 78 -5.53 15.53 21.97
C PHE A 78 -4.48 16.38 22.67
N LEU A 79 -3.40 15.75 23.12
CA LEU A 79 -2.24 16.43 23.70
C LEU A 79 -0.97 15.83 23.10
N TRP A 80 -0.09 16.69 22.61
CA TRP A 80 1.25 16.29 22.17
C TRP A 80 2.26 17.30 22.73
N GLU A 81 3.11 16.82 23.64
CA GLU A 81 4.22 17.59 24.21
C GLU A 81 5.56 16.92 23.86
N GLU A 82 6.60 17.74 23.66
CA GLU A 82 7.94 17.25 23.37
C GLU A 82 8.98 17.94 24.26
N TYR A 83 9.75 17.12 24.97
CA TYR A 83 10.84 17.56 25.82
C TYR A 83 12.19 17.09 25.22
N ARG A 84 12.89 18.00 24.55
CA ARG A 84 14.22 17.76 23.93
C ARG A 84 15.39 18.01 24.89
N THR A 85 15.24 17.53 26.11
CA THR A 85 16.17 17.79 27.23
C THR A 85 15.92 16.76 28.32
N ILE A 86 16.90 16.53 29.20
CA ILE A 86 16.76 15.63 30.36
C ILE A 86 15.99 16.32 31.51
N ARG A 87 15.76 17.64 31.44
CA ARG A 87 15.04 18.44 32.45
C ARG A 87 14.07 19.43 31.79
N PRO A 88 12.84 19.64 32.31
CA PRO A 88 12.27 19.08 33.55
C PRO A 88 11.82 17.61 33.44
N ALA A 89 11.58 17.12 32.22
CA ALA A 89 11.35 15.72 31.87
C ALA A 89 12.02 15.44 30.52
N ALA A 90 12.26 14.18 30.18
CA ALA A 90 12.69 13.75 28.85
C ALA A 90 11.53 13.04 28.16
N GLY A 91 11.48 13.14 26.82
CA GLY A 91 10.60 12.36 25.98
C GLY A 91 9.53 13.15 25.24
N SER A 92 8.78 12.45 24.40
CA SER A 92 7.58 12.93 23.73
C SER A 92 6.38 12.26 24.39
N VAL A 93 5.48 13.09 24.88
CA VAL A 93 4.21 12.67 25.48
C VAL A 93 3.11 12.85 24.43
N LEU A 94 2.39 11.79 24.12
CA LEU A 94 1.22 11.81 23.25
C LEU A 94 0.04 11.22 24.00
N LEU A 95 -1.06 11.96 24.06
CA LEU A 95 -2.31 11.52 24.65
C LEU A 95 -3.47 11.73 23.68
N LYS A 96 -4.25 10.67 23.51
CA LYS A 96 -5.56 10.68 22.86
C LYS A 96 -6.59 10.21 23.86
N GLY A 97 -7.42 11.14 24.32
CA GLY A 97 -8.41 10.84 25.33
C GLY A 97 -9.56 9.97 24.80
N LYS A 98 -10.22 9.20 25.66
CA LYS A 98 -11.41 8.40 25.35
C LYS A 98 -12.51 9.20 24.66
N MET A 99 -12.59 10.50 24.95
CA MET A 99 -13.61 11.39 24.39
C MET A 99 -13.30 11.80 22.94
N TYR A 100 -12.01 11.77 22.54
CA TYR A 100 -11.62 11.91 21.14
C TYR A 100 -12.07 10.70 20.31
N GLN A 101 -12.03 9.49 20.88
CA GLN A 101 -12.62 8.28 20.30
C GLN A 101 -14.17 8.34 20.30
N GLN A 102 -14.80 8.64 21.44
CA GLN A 102 -16.25 8.52 21.64
C GLN A 102 -17.10 9.65 21.05
N TRP A 103 -16.67 10.91 21.23
CA TRP A 103 -17.47 12.07 20.83
C TRP A 103 -17.00 12.62 19.48
N LEU A 104 -15.68 12.76 19.30
CA LEU A 104 -15.11 13.33 18.09
C LEU A 104 -14.91 12.29 16.97
N ASN A 105 -15.22 11.02 17.22
CA ASN A 105 -15.05 9.92 16.26
C ASN A 105 -13.68 9.94 15.56
N HIS A 106 -12.60 10.14 16.34
CA HIS A 106 -11.22 10.18 15.85
C HIS A 106 -10.88 11.34 14.90
N LEU A 107 -11.70 12.40 14.85
CA LEU A 107 -11.51 13.53 13.96
C LEU A 107 -11.93 14.85 14.61
N ALA A 108 -11.01 15.80 14.71
CA ALA A 108 -11.28 17.17 15.13
C ALA A 108 -10.88 18.14 14.01
N ILE A 109 -11.80 19.02 13.62
CA ILE A 109 -11.56 20.03 12.59
C ILE A 109 -11.93 21.41 13.13
N ALA A 110 -10.97 22.32 13.15
CA ALA A 110 -11.18 23.73 13.44
C ALA A 110 -11.03 24.54 12.16
N ARG A 111 -12.02 25.35 11.80
CA ARG A 111 -12.02 26.18 10.59
C ARG A 111 -12.15 27.66 10.94
N ASP A 112 -11.44 28.50 10.19
CA ASP A 112 -11.57 29.94 10.26
C ASP A 112 -11.39 30.57 8.86
N ALA A 113 -11.89 31.79 8.68
CA ALA A 113 -11.70 32.56 7.47
C ALA A 113 -11.54 34.05 7.80
N PHE A 114 -10.44 34.64 7.32
CA PHE A 114 -10.10 36.04 7.56
C PHE A 114 -9.44 36.67 6.34
N ALA A 115 -9.92 37.85 5.92
CA ALA A 115 -9.32 38.70 4.90
C ALA A 115 -8.91 37.98 3.58
N GLY A 116 -9.79 37.12 3.05
CA GLY A 116 -9.54 36.36 1.81
C GLY A 116 -8.70 35.11 1.99
N TRP A 117 -8.33 34.77 3.24
CA TRP A 117 -7.73 33.50 3.60
C TRP A 117 -8.74 32.62 4.32
N SER A 118 -8.75 31.33 4.00
CA SER A 118 -9.43 30.29 4.76
C SER A 118 -8.41 29.33 5.34
N THR A 119 -8.65 28.82 6.54
CA THR A 119 -7.78 27.83 7.16
C THR A 119 -8.57 26.72 7.84
N SER A 120 -8.02 25.51 7.81
CA SER A 120 -8.57 24.31 8.46
C SER A 120 -7.44 23.57 9.17
N LEU A 121 -7.53 23.47 10.50
CA LEU A 121 -6.67 22.63 11.31
C LEU A 121 -7.39 21.32 11.61
N THR A 122 -6.83 20.22 11.17
CA THR A 122 -7.37 18.87 11.28
C THR A 122 -6.44 18.03 12.16
N ILE A 123 -7.01 17.37 13.16
CA ILE A 123 -6.36 16.33 13.96
C ILE A 123 -7.16 15.06 13.75
N GLY A 124 -6.53 14.02 13.20
CA GLY A 124 -7.23 12.79 12.86
C GLY A 124 -6.36 11.56 12.91
N ASN A 125 -6.98 10.38 13.06
CA ASN A 125 -6.29 9.09 13.02
C ASN A 125 -6.18 8.49 11.61
N ALA A 126 -7.05 8.90 10.69
CA ALA A 126 -7.11 8.38 9.32
C ALA A 126 -7.62 9.50 8.39
N VAL A 127 -6.72 10.36 7.94
CA VAL A 127 -7.02 11.47 7.03
C VAL A 127 -6.36 11.20 5.69
N ARG A 128 -7.13 10.99 4.61
CA ARG A 128 -6.55 10.88 3.26
C ARG A 128 -5.72 12.11 2.94
N THR A 129 -4.45 11.90 2.64
CA THR A 129 -3.47 13.00 2.50
C THR A 129 -2.56 12.75 1.31
N VAL A 130 -2.70 13.57 0.29
CA VAL A 130 -1.89 13.52 -0.94
C VAL A 130 -1.31 14.91 -1.19
N PHE A 131 -0.01 14.97 -1.44
CA PHE A 131 0.66 16.18 -1.94
C PHE A 131 0.87 16.08 -3.43
N THR A 132 1.67 15.11 -3.88
CA THR A 132 1.90 14.78 -5.28
C THR A 132 2.20 13.29 -5.39
N PRO A 133 2.01 12.66 -6.57
CA PRO A 133 2.22 11.23 -6.76
C PRO A 133 3.64 10.76 -6.44
N LEU A 134 4.68 11.59 -6.64
CA LEU A 134 6.05 11.19 -6.30
C LEU A 134 6.46 11.56 -4.87
N THR A 135 5.73 12.39 -4.12
CA THR A 135 6.19 12.87 -2.80
C THR A 135 5.47 12.28 -1.60
N LEU A 136 4.14 12.40 -1.55
CA LEU A 136 3.33 11.93 -0.42
C LEU A 136 1.93 11.53 -0.90
N SER A 137 1.56 10.28 -0.62
CA SER A 137 0.22 9.73 -0.82
C SER A 137 -0.04 8.73 0.31
N LEU A 138 -0.83 9.14 1.31
CA LEU A 138 -1.19 8.33 2.46
C LEU A 138 -2.71 8.18 2.55
N THR A 139 -3.20 6.96 2.61
CA THR A 139 -4.62 6.60 2.75
C THR A 139 -5.14 7.02 4.12
N ARG A 140 -4.37 6.73 5.17
CA ARG A 140 -4.75 6.94 6.59
C ARG A 140 -3.72 7.73 7.37
N TYR A 141 -3.48 8.98 6.99
CA TYR A 141 -2.61 9.84 7.77
C TYR A 141 -3.13 10.03 9.20
N ASN A 142 -2.31 9.65 10.19
CA ASN A 142 -2.57 9.86 11.61
C ASN A 142 -1.69 11.02 12.09
N GLY A 143 -2.28 12.16 12.40
CA GLY A 143 -1.51 13.32 12.82
C GLY A 143 -2.26 14.64 12.75
N ILE A 144 -1.49 15.71 12.71
CA ILE A 144 -1.98 17.08 12.58
C ILE A 144 -1.74 17.54 11.14
N ARG A 145 -2.80 18.05 10.50
CA ARG A 145 -2.76 18.67 9.17
C ARG A 145 -3.35 20.06 9.25
N TRP A 146 -2.66 21.05 8.70
CA TRP A 146 -3.09 22.43 8.65
C TRP A 146 -3.12 22.92 7.22
N ASP A 147 -4.33 23.16 6.72
CA ASP A 147 -4.58 23.69 5.39
C ASP A 147 -4.85 25.20 5.47
N MET A 148 -4.30 25.95 4.51
CA MET A 148 -4.56 27.37 4.30
C MET A 148 -4.76 27.61 2.81
N ALA A 149 -5.72 28.46 2.46
CA ALA A 149 -5.97 28.83 1.08
C ALA A 149 -6.34 30.31 0.96
N SER A 150 -5.97 30.89 -0.17
CA SER A 150 -6.37 32.20 -0.67
C SER A 150 -6.76 32.07 -2.14
N ASP A 151 -7.13 33.18 -2.79
CA ASP A 151 -7.53 33.18 -4.21
C ASP A 151 -6.51 32.50 -5.14
N ASN A 152 -5.21 32.68 -4.88
CA ASN A 152 -4.14 32.22 -5.77
C ASN A 152 -3.13 31.29 -5.10
N ASN A 153 -3.26 31.00 -3.80
CA ASN A 153 -2.29 30.15 -3.11
C ASN A 153 -2.97 29.17 -2.17
N GLN A 154 -2.44 27.97 -2.11
CA GLN A 154 -2.83 26.96 -1.15
C GLN A 154 -1.57 26.41 -0.46
N PHE A 155 -1.66 26.19 0.83
CA PHE A 155 -0.60 25.66 1.66
C PHE A 155 -1.18 24.55 2.52
N THR A 156 -0.48 23.44 2.61
CA THR A 156 -0.75 22.39 3.58
C THR A 156 0.53 22.15 4.35
N VAL A 157 0.45 22.10 5.67
CA VAL A 157 1.54 21.65 6.55
C VAL A 157 1.02 20.48 7.37
N LEU A 158 1.86 19.48 7.59
CA LEU A 158 1.48 18.32 8.40
C LEU A 158 2.62 17.89 9.31
N THR A 159 2.27 17.30 10.45
CA THR A 159 3.25 16.69 11.35
C THR A 159 2.67 15.57 12.20
N THR A 160 3.47 14.53 12.38
CA THR A 160 3.09 13.36 13.18
C THR A 160 4.31 12.64 13.75
N ARG A 161 4.10 11.95 14.88
CA ARG A 161 5.03 10.99 15.47
C ARG A 161 4.73 9.60 14.92
N ILE A 162 5.37 9.24 13.82
CA ILE A 162 5.00 8.02 13.09
C ILE A 162 5.45 6.72 13.75
N SER A 163 6.49 6.76 14.59
CA SER A 163 6.98 5.54 15.24
C SER A 163 5.96 5.01 16.24
N ASP A 164 5.24 5.90 16.93
CA ASP A 164 4.23 5.57 17.94
C ASP A 164 3.08 6.58 17.87
N PRO A 165 2.23 6.53 16.83
CA PRO A 165 1.26 7.58 16.55
C PRO A 165 0.02 7.57 17.46
N GLU A 166 -0.01 6.72 18.50
CA GLU A 166 -1.20 6.34 19.29
C GLU A 166 -2.41 5.99 18.41
N ARG A 167 -2.74 4.70 18.31
CA ARG A 167 -3.86 4.22 17.50
C ARG A 167 -4.86 3.53 18.42
N PHE A 168 -6.14 3.86 18.28
CA PHE A 168 -7.19 3.03 18.86
C PHE A 168 -7.35 1.83 17.94
N TRP A 169 -7.21 0.62 18.48
CA TRP A 169 -7.52 -0.57 17.71
C TRP A 169 -9.05 -0.67 17.56
N TYR A 170 -9.54 -0.99 16.36
CA TYR A 170 -10.98 -1.06 16.10
C TYR A 170 -11.70 -2.16 16.92
N LEU A 171 -10.96 -3.17 17.41
CA LEU A 171 -11.47 -4.20 18.34
C LEU A 171 -11.25 -3.84 19.82
N GLU A 172 -10.53 -2.77 20.15
CA GLU A 172 -10.39 -2.38 21.55
C GLU A 172 -11.76 -1.95 22.09
N PRO A 173 -12.20 -2.51 23.23
CA PRO A 173 -13.45 -2.07 23.84
C PRO A 173 -13.36 -0.58 24.11
N LEU A 174 -14.43 0.17 23.80
CA LEU A 174 -14.58 1.60 24.07
C LEU A 174 -14.08 1.96 25.49
N GLY A 175 -12.82 2.38 25.64
CA GLY A 175 -12.21 2.46 26.97
C GLY A 175 -10.74 2.88 27.06
N ALA A 176 -10.48 3.67 28.13
CA ALA A 176 -9.23 4.29 28.58
C ALA A 176 -8.60 5.35 27.66
N ASP A 177 -7.96 6.36 28.27
CA ASP A 177 -7.14 7.33 27.53
C ASP A 177 -5.85 6.62 27.08
N LEU A 178 -5.50 6.77 25.80
CA LEU A 178 -4.21 6.32 25.29
C LEU A 178 -3.15 7.35 25.65
N PHE A 179 -2.11 6.90 26.34
CA PHE A 179 -1.00 7.73 26.80
C PHE A 179 0.31 7.00 26.56
N SER A 180 1.24 7.63 25.86
CA SER A 180 2.61 7.14 25.79
C SER A 180 3.63 8.26 25.93
N SER A 181 4.71 7.90 26.63
CA SER A 181 5.90 8.71 26.79
C SER A 181 7.10 7.95 26.24
N ILE A 182 7.61 8.38 25.08
CA ILE A 182 8.75 7.73 24.43
C ILE A 182 9.95 8.68 24.39
N ASN A 183 11.15 8.13 24.57
CA ASN A 183 12.38 8.93 24.61
C ASN A 183 13.06 9.07 23.25
N GLU A 184 12.66 8.27 22.27
CA GLU A 184 13.20 8.22 20.92
C GLU A 184 12.08 7.79 19.98
N GLY A 185 12.16 8.19 18.72
CA GLY A 185 11.11 7.88 17.75
C GLY A 185 11.38 8.52 16.39
N ALA A 186 10.41 8.42 15.47
CA ALA A 186 10.48 9.03 14.15
C ALA A 186 9.36 10.08 13.97
N TYR A 187 9.72 11.24 13.43
CA TYR A 187 8.80 12.31 13.09
C TYR A 187 8.71 12.49 11.59
N LEU A 188 7.49 12.68 11.10
CA LEU A 188 7.21 13.24 9.79
C LEU A 188 6.82 14.70 9.96
N LEU A 189 7.51 15.58 9.23
CA LEU A 189 7.15 16.97 9.03
C LEU A 189 7.06 17.21 7.53
N GLY A 190 5.98 17.83 7.09
CA GLY A 190 5.73 18.05 5.67
C GLY A 190 5.07 19.36 5.39
N GLY A 191 5.31 19.90 4.20
CA GLY A 191 4.50 20.97 3.64
C GLY A 191 4.45 20.92 2.13
N HIS A 192 3.31 21.31 1.59
CA HIS A 192 3.10 21.54 0.16
C HIS A 192 2.51 22.94 -0.03
N TRP A 193 3.08 23.69 -0.96
CA TRP A 193 2.57 24.97 -1.40
C TRP A 193 2.27 24.88 -2.89
N GLN A 194 1.10 25.38 -3.31
CA GLN A 194 0.80 25.60 -4.71
C GLN A 194 0.26 27.00 -4.96
N THR A 195 0.59 27.55 -6.13
CA THR A 195 0.14 28.86 -6.58
C THR A 195 -0.43 28.82 -7.99
N PHE A 196 -1.45 29.63 -8.23
CA PHE A 196 -2.14 29.77 -9.52
C PHE A 196 -1.84 31.14 -10.12
N VAL A 197 -1.16 31.14 -11.27
CA VAL A 197 -0.74 32.35 -11.97
C VAL A 197 -1.51 32.47 -13.28
N GLY A 198 -2.38 33.49 -13.37
CA GLY A 198 -3.09 33.85 -14.60
C GLY A 198 -4.11 32.82 -15.10
N GLY A 199 -4.47 31.81 -14.30
CA GLY A 199 -5.41 30.75 -14.66
C GLY A 199 -4.88 29.71 -15.66
N PHE A 200 -3.65 29.88 -16.16
CA PHE A 200 -3.00 28.96 -17.10
C PHE A 200 -1.80 28.23 -16.49
N LEU A 201 -1.21 28.72 -15.39
CA LEU A 201 -0.03 28.11 -14.77
C LEU A 201 -0.32 27.79 -13.30
N ARG A 202 -0.06 26.55 -12.92
CA ARG A 202 0.02 26.08 -11.53
C ARG A 202 1.46 25.67 -11.25
N LEU A 203 2.01 26.14 -10.14
CA LEU A 203 3.33 25.75 -9.64
C LEU A 203 3.15 25.22 -8.23
N GLY A 204 3.79 24.10 -7.93
CA GLY A 204 3.82 23.53 -6.59
C GLY A 204 5.24 23.24 -6.12
N ALA A 205 5.41 23.26 -4.80
CA ALA A 205 6.64 22.90 -4.13
C ALA A 205 6.32 22.08 -2.87
N THR A 206 7.01 20.95 -2.72
CA THR A 206 6.84 20.03 -1.60
C THR A 206 8.15 19.87 -0.84
N TYR A 207 8.06 19.88 0.48
CA TYR A 207 9.14 19.49 1.39
C TYR A 207 8.60 18.49 2.40
N LEU A 208 9.22 17.32 2.47
CA LEU A 208 8.94 16.31 3.48
C LEU A 208 10.25 15.94 4.15
N ASN A 209 10.21 15.84 5.47
CA ASN A 209 11.32 15.36 6.25
C ASN A 209 10.83 14.33 7.25
N LEU A 210 11.35 13.12 7.09
CA LEU A 210 11.17 12.03 8.01
C LEU A 210 12.48 11.78 8.74
N HIS A 211 12.51 11.97 10.05
CA HIS A 211 13.76 11.86 10.80
C HIS A 211 13.57 11.20 12.16
N ARG A 212 14.60 10.47 12.58
CA ARG A 212 14.68 9.93 13.94
C ARG A 212 15.14 11.00 14.91
N TYR A 213 14.55 11.03 16.10
CA TYR A 213 14.96 11.89 17.20
C TYR A 213 15.32 11.07 18.45
N ASP A 214 16.07 11.69 19.37
CA ASP A 214 16.42 11.15 20.68
C ASP A 214 16.38 12.28 21.72
N SER A 215 15.39 12.24 22.61
CA SER A 215 15.12 13.26 23.63
C SER A 215 16.24 13.44 24.67
N PHE A 216 17.12 12.45 24.81
CA PHE A 216 18.29 12.57 25.68
C PHE A 216 19.43 13.40 25.05
N ARG A 217 19.32 13.71 23.76
CA ARG A 217 20.25 14.58 23.06
C ARG A 217 19.73 16.02 23.08
N THR A 218 20.65 16.96 23.04
CA THR A 218 20.31 18.39 22.90
C THR A 218 19.64 18.67 21.55
N ALA A 219 18.93 19.79 21.44
CA ALA A 219 18.35 20.22 20.17
C ALA A 219 19.41 20.43 19.06
N ALA A 220 20.67 20.73 19.40
CA ALA A 220 21.76 20.85 18.43
C ALA A 220 22.27 19.49 17.93
N GLU A 221 22.17 18.45 18.75
CA GLU A 221 22.55 17.08 18.39
C GLU A 221 21.44 16.35 17.63
N ASN A 222 20.17 16.70 17.88
CA ASN A 222 19.02 16.28 17.07
C ASN A 222 18.97 17.07 15.76
N SER A 223 19.51 16.48 14.69
CA SER A 223 19.51 17.05 13.35
C SER A 223 18.25 16.68 12.57
N TRP A 224 17.88 17.50 11.57
CA TRP A 224 16.87 17.14 10.54
C TRP A 224 17.28 15.95 9.66
N LYS A 225 18.56 15.55 9.72
CA LYS A 225 19.06 14.28 9.17
C LYS A 225 18.77 13.09 10.10
N GLY A 226 18.09 13.35 11.21
CA GLY A 226 17.87 12.49 12.36
C GLY A 226 19.12 12.06 13.09
N VAL A 227 19.00 11.06 13.95
CA VAL A 227 20.08 10.52 14.78
C VAL A 227 19.99 9.01 14.90
N ALA A 228 21.12 8.31 14.92
CA ALA A 228 21.14 6.87 15.15
C ALA A 228 20.91 6.53 16.63
N ILE A 229 20.57 5.28 16.91
CA ILE A 229 20.42 4.77 18.28
C ILE A 229 21.75 4.92 19.04
N ARG A 230 21.66 5.22 20.33
CA ARG A 230 22.83 5.30 21.22
C ARG A 230 23.39 3.91 21.51
N ASP A 231 24.72 3.78 21.45
CA ASP A 231 25.48 2.60 21.86
C ASP A 231 25.03 1.28 21.23
N ALA A 232 24.49 1.34 20.00
CA ALA A 232 24.04 0.20 19.24
C ALA A 232 25.11 -0.25 18.24
N ILE A 233 26.36 -0.34 18.67
CA ILE A 233 27.45 -0.81 17.81
C ILE A 233 27.11 -2.23 17.34
N PRO A 234 27.08 -2.51 16.02
CA PRO A 234 26.90 -3.87 15.53
C PRO A 234 28.07 -4.73 15.98
N ASP A 235 27.82 -5.99 16.29
CA ASP A 235 28.90 -6.96 16.52
C ASP A 235 29.43 -7.51 15.19
N THR A 236 28.54 -7.65 14.20
CA THR A 236 28.90 -8.17 12.89
C THR A 236 28.15 -7.42 11.79
N ILE A 237 28.81 -7.17 10.68
CA ILE A 237 28.21 -6.64 9.45
C ILE A 237 28.39 -7.68 8.34
N TYR A 238 27.30 -8.01 7.67
CA TYR A 238 27.25 -8.84 6.48
C TYR A 238 27.16 -7.94 5.26
N VAL A 239 28.05 -8.13 4.29
CA VAL A 239 27.98 -7.49 2.98
C VAL A 239 27.66 -8.58 1.96
N ARG A 240 26.46 -8.52 1.40
CA ARG A 240 25.97 -9.43 0.36
C ARG A 240 26.29 -8.87 -1.01
N PHE A 241 26.75 -9.73 -1.90
CA PHE A 241 26.82 -9.51 -3.34
C PHE A 241 25.89 -10.51 -4.00
N SER A 242 24.99 -10.04 -4.85
CA SER A 242 24.17 -10.88 -5.72
C SER A 242 24.16 -10.30 -7.13
N ASP A 243 23.69 -11.10 -8.07
CA ASP A 243 23.27 -10.62 -9.38
C ASP A 243 22.13 -9.59 -9.23
N ASP A 244 22.11 -8.56 -10.06
CA ASP A 244 21.05 -7.53 -10.08
C ASP A 244 19.95 -7.86 -11.10
N SER A 245 20.28 -8.67 -12.12
CA SER A 245 19.37 -9.21 -13.14
C SER A 245 19.46 -10.75 -13.17
N PRO A 246 19.23 -11.45 -12.03
CA PRO A 246 19.50 -12.88 -11.88
C PRO A 246 18.70 -13.80 -12.83
N GLU A 247 17.65 -13.30 -13.47
CA GLU A 247 16.76 -14.07 -14.33
C GLU A 247 17.42 -14.50 -15.64
N ASP A 248 18.50 -13.81 -16.06
CA ASP A 248 19.25 -14.16 -17.28
C ASP A 248 20.22 -15.33 -17.07
N GLY A 249 20.57 -15.63 -15.82
CA GLY A 249 21.49 -16.70 -15.45
C GLY A 249 22.96 -16.49 -15.84
N VAL A 250 23.37 -15.28 -16.25
CA VAL A 250 24.71 -15.05 -16.81
C VAL A 250 25.36 -13.76 -16.34
N ALA A 251 26.66 -13.85 -16.04
CA ALA A 251 27.53 -12.71 -15.80
C ALA A 251 27.03 -11.74 -14.71
N GLY A 252 26.63 -12.32 -13.57
CA GLY A 252 26.31 -11.60 -12.35
C GLY A 252 27.53 -11.05 -11.61
N ALA A 253 27.40 -10.86 -10.29
CA ALA A 253 28.38 -10.12 -9.49
C ALA A 253 29.76 -10.80 -9.45
N ALA A 254 30.76 -10.19 -10.10
CA ALA A 254 32.15 -10.65 -10.11
C ALA A 254 32.96 -9.95 -9.00
N ILE A 255 33.23 -10.65 -7.90
CA ILE A 255 33.80 -10.11 -6.67
C ILE A 255 35.27 -10.50 -6.53
N TYR A 256 36.17 -9.53 -6.68
CA TYR A 256 37.62 -9.75 -6.61
C TYR A 256 38.18 -9.59 -5.20
N SER A 257 37.68 -8.60 -4.45
CA SER A 257 38.11 -8.36 -3.07
C SER A 257 37.15 -7.45 -2.34
N ILE A 258 37.12 -7.53 -1.01
CA ILE A 258 36.45 -6.58 -0.14
C ILE A 258 37.19 -6.51 1.19
N TYR A 259 37.38 -5.30 1.70
CA TYR A 259 37.86 -5.05 3.06
C TYR A 259 37.12 -3.87 3.67
N ALA A 260 37.10 -3.81 5.01
CA ALA A 260 36.60 -2.66 5.76
C ALA A 260 37.76 -1.83 6.33
N THR A 261 37.61 -0.52 6.28
CA THR A 261 38.45 0.43 7.02
C THR A 261 37.61 0.98 8.17
N VAL A 262 38.05 0.73 9.40
CA VAL A 262 37.31 1.05 10.62
C VAL A 262 38.09 2.07 11.45
N LYS A 263 37.44 3.16 11.85
CA LYS A 263 38.02 4.07 12.86
C LYS A 263 37.51 3.67 14.24
N VAL A 264 38.45 3.37 15.13
CA VAL A 264 38.20 2.90 16.49
C VAL A 264 38.78 3.90 17.49
N ARG A 265 38.02 4.23 18.53
CA ARG A 265 38.50 5.10 19.61
C ARG A 265 39.19 4.27 20.70
N LYS A 266 40.50 4.46 20.89
CA LYS A 266 41.32 3.80 21.94
C LYS A 266 41.84 4.86 22.92
N GLY A 267 41.04 5.13 23.97
CA GLY A 267 41.30 6.29 24.85
C GLY A 267 41.07 7.59 24.08
N ASP A 268 42.02 8.51 24.15
CA ASP A 268 41.96 9.79 23.41
C ASP A 268 42.48 9.69 21.96
N LYS A 269 42.98 8.53 21.54
CA LYS A 269 43.51 8.31 20.19
C LYS A 269 42.48 7.67 19.27
N VAL A 270 42.44 8.11 18.03
CA VAL A 270 41.72 7.44 16.93
C VAL A 270 42.72 6.56 16.19
N VAL A 271 42.41 5.27 16.08
CA VAL A 271 43.19 4.31 15.29
C VAL A 271 42.36 3.89 14.09
N VAL A 272 43.00 3.81 12.93
CA VAL A 272 42.40 3.26 11.70
C VAL A 272 42.86 1.81 11.57
N GLU A 273 41.91 0.88 11.54
CA GLU A 273 42.16 -0.56 11.42
C GLU A 273 41.57 -1.05 10.10
N ARG A 274 42.33 -1.85 9.35
CA ARG A 274 41.80 -2.60 8.20
C ARG A 274 41.31 -3.96 8.70
N ILE A 275 40.06 -4.28 8.41
CA ILE A 275 39.42 -5.54 8.80
C ILE A 275 39.08 -6.32 7.54
N GLU A 276 39.60 -7.54 7.47
CA GLU A 276 39.24 -8.52 6.45
C GLU A 276 38.01 -9.32 6.90
N PRO A 277 37.21 -9.86 5.96
CA PRO A 277 36.06 -10.69 6.31
C PRO A 277 36.53 -11.93 7.09
N CYS A 278 35.89 -12.22 8.22
CA CYS A 278 36.20 -13.41 9.03
C CYS A 278 35.54 -14.68 8.48
N LYS A 279 34.52 -14.54 7.63
CA LYS A 279 33.79 -15.63 7.00
C LYS A 279 33.23 -15.18 5.65
N ILE A 280 33.25 -16.08 4.68
CA ILE A 280 32.58 -15.95 3.39
C ILE A 280 31.52 -17.05 3.31
N ILE A 281 30.29 -16.69 2.92
CA ILE A 281 29.17 -17.62 2.80
C ILE A 281 28.66 -17.54 1.37
N CYS A 282 28.82 -18.63 0.62
CA CYS A 282 28.33 -18.75 -0.74
C CYS A 282 27.00 -19.50 -0.75
N SER A 283 26.01 -18.99 -1.49
CA SER A 283 24.80 -19.75 -1.80
C SER A 283 25.13 -20.90 -2.79
N PRO A 284 24.22 -21.87 -2.98
CA PRO A 284 24.26 -22.72 -4.16
C PRO A 284 24.33 -21.87 -5.43
N GLY A 285 25.12 -22.30 -6.41
CA GLY A 285 25.29 -21.60 -7.71
C GLY A 285 26.51 -20.68 -7.81
N VAL A 286 27.16 -20.31 -6.70
CA VAL A 286 28.38 -19.47 -6.75
C VAL A 286 29.53 -20.22 -7.44
N VAL A 287 30.19 -19.55 -8.37
CA VAL A 287 31.35 -20.07 -9.11
C VAL A 287 32.63 -19.38 -8.62
N GLU A 288 33.67 -20.16 -8.34
CA GLU A 288 35.01 -19.63 -8.03
C GLU A 288 35.89 -19.68 -9.29
N HIS A 289 36.36 -18.51 -9.71
CA HIS A 289 37.27 -18.38 -10.85
C HIS A 289 38.70 -18.21 -10.35
N PRO A 290 39.59 -19.20 -10.55
CA PRO A 290 40.94 -19.15 -10.04
C PRO A 290 41.80 -18.09 -10.79
N PRO A 291 42.89 -17.61 -10.18
CA PRO A 291 43.81 -16.69 -10.84
C PRO A 291 44.37 -17.26 -12.16
N GLY A 292 44.29 -16.47 -13.24
CA GLY A 292 44.81 -16.81 -14.57
C GLY A 292 45.76 -15.75 -15.14
N TYR A 293 46.39 -16.04 -16.29
CA TYR A 293 47.37 -15.14 -16.93
C TYR A 293 46.77 -13.75 -17.30
N LEU A 294 45.51 -13.72 -17.74
CA LEU A 294 44.77 -12.48 -18.02
C LEU A 294 44.04 -11.91 -16.79
N GLN A 295 43.97 -12.67 -15.68
CA GLN A 295 43.21 -12.31 -14.47
C GLN A 295 43.97 -12.75 -13.20
N PRO A 296 45.02 -12.00 -12.77
CA PRO A 296 45.99 -12.47 -11.76
C PRO A 296 45.46 -12.63 -10.32
N GLY A 297 44.21 -12.26 -10.03
CA GLY A 297 43.65 -12.22 -8.67
C GLY A 297 42.58 -13.25 -8.35
N GLY A 298 42.00 -13.91 -9.37
CA GLY A 298 40.77 -14.71 -9.21
C GLY A 298 39.57 -13.88 -8.76
N TYR A 299 38.37 -14.45 -8.77
CA TYR A 299 37.16 -13.82 -8.25
C TYR A 299 36.07 -14.86 -7.93
N LEU A 300 35.13 -14.48 -7.06
CA LEU A 300 33.88 -15.21 -6.88
C LEU A 300 32.82 -14.60 -7.78
N GLU A 301 32.01 -15.42 -8.42
CA GLU A 301 30.89 -14.99 -9.24
C GLU A 301 29.58 -15.49 -8.63
N ALA A 302 28.68 -14.54 -8.32
CA ALA A 302 27.29 -14.83 -7.98
C ALA A 302 26.41 -14.42 -9.16
N SER A 303 25.97 -15.41 -9.94
CA SER A 303 25.14 -15.19 -11.11
C SER A 303 23.95 -16.12 -11.12
N GLY A 304 22.82 -15.62 -11.60
CA GLY A 304 21.61 -16.39 -11.75
C GLY A 304 20.81 -16.57 -10.47
N GLU A 305 19.87 -17.52 -10.52
CA GLU A 305 19.04 -17.91 -9.38
C GLU A 305 19.27 -19.37 -8.98
N PHE A 306 19.03 -19.70 -7.72
CA PHE A 306 18.94 -21.07 -7.24
C PHE A 306 17.59 -21.33 -6.59
N GLN A 307 17.12 -22.58 -6.70
CA GLN A 307 15.88 -23.02 -6.06
C GLN A 307 16.10 -23.23 -4.56
N ALA A 308 15.44 -22.42 -3.73
CA ALA A 308 15.44 -22.61 -2.29
C ALA A 308 14.33 -23.62 -1.89
N PRO A 309 14.67 -24.72 -1.21
CA PRO A 309 13.65 -25.69 -0.78
C PRO A 309 12.69 -25.04 0.23
N THR A 310 11.38 -25.15 -0.01
CA THR A 310 10.33 -24.75 0.94
C THR A 310 9.49 -25.98 1.33
N LYS A 311 9.06 -26.05 2.59
CA LYS A 311 8.28 -27.21 3.10
C LYS A 311 6.78 -26.94 3.21
N PHE A 312 6.32 -25.72 2.96
CA PHE A 312 4.96 -25.26 3.34
C PHE A 312 4.10 -24.80 2.18
N TYR A 313 4.70 -24.36 1.07
CA TYR A 313 3.98 -23.99 -0.13
C TYR A 313 4.38 -24.94 -1.24
N SER A 314 3.40 -25.36 -2.04
CA SER A 314 3.61 -26.15 -3.26
C SER A 314 4.22 -25.24 -4.34
N GLY A 315 5.43 -24.76 -4.12
CA GLY A 315 6.12 -23.82 -4.99
C GLY A 315 7.64 -23.86 -4.82
N VAL A 316 8.34 -23.75 -5.93
CA VAL A 316 9.79 -23.63 -6.02
C VAL A 316 10.11 -22.14 -6.04
N TYR A 317 10.71 -21.60 -4.97
CA TYR A 317 11.13 -20.20 -4.96
C TYR A 317 12.54 -20.08 -5.52
N LYS A 318 12.69 -19.26 -6.55
CA LYS A 318 13.98 -18.86 -7.07
C LYS A 318 14.50 -17.69 -6.26
N VAL A 319 15.76 -17.78 -5.84
CA VAL A 319 16.44 -16.73 -5.06
C VAL A 319 17.73 -16.40 -5.80
N PRO A 320 18.12 -15.12 -5.91
CA PRO A 320 19.38 -14.74 -6.54
C PRO A 320 20.55 -15.45 -5.86
N VAL A 321 21.48 -15.98 -6.65
CA VAL A 321 22.76 -16.49 -6.15
C VAL A 321 23.48 -15.35 -5.45
N TYR A 322 24.11 -15.62 -4.30
CA TYR A 322 24.74 -14.59 -3.48
C TYR A 322 26.01 -15.05 -2.78
N VAL A 323 26.89 -14.08 -2.48
CA VAL A 323 28.05 -14.21 -1.60
C VAL A 323 27.95 -13.22 -0.45
N ASP A 324 27.93 -13.72 0.79
CA ASP A 324 27.98 -12.88 2.00
C ASP A 324 29.39 -12.85 2.58
N PHE A 325 29.94 -11.65 2.74
CA PHE A 325 31.18 -11.39 3.47
C PHE A 325 30.87 -10.88 4.87
N VAL A 326 31.39 -11.56 5.88
CA VAL A 326 31.06 -11.33 7.29
C VAL A 326 32.21 -10.61 7.99
N PHE A 327 31.93 -9.43 8.54
CA PHE A 327 32.93 -8.57 9.17
C PHE A 327 32.65 -8.38 10.67
N PRO A 328 33.55 -8.82 11.56
CA PRO A 328 33.41 -8.57 12.99
C PRO A 328 33.76 -7.11 13.29
N MET A 329 32.92 -6.44 14.08
CA MET A 329 33.05 -5.02 14.36
C MET A 329 33.68 -4.76 15.73
N PRO A 330 34.71 -3.89 15.82
CA PRO A 330 35.29 -3.50 17.10
C PRO A 330 34.26 -2.75 17.98
N ARG A 331 34.20 -3.09 19.27
CA ARG A 331 33.28 -2.48 20.26
C ARG A 331 33.38 -0.96 20.44
N ARG A 332 34.37 -0.29 19.84
CA ARG A 332 34.57 1.17 19.91
C ARG A 332 34.72 1.79 18.52
N ALA A 333 34.25 1.09 17.50
CA ALA A 333 34.14 1.64 16.16
C ALA A 333 33.12 2.79 16.17
N PHE A 334 33.40 3.82 15.38
CA PHE A 334 32.47 4.92 15.15
C PHE A 334 32.36 5.32 13.67
N GLU A 335 33.15 4.69 12.81
CA GLU A 335 33.13 4.85 11.36
C GLU A 335 33.59 3.56 10.71
N VAL A 336 32.86 3.09 9.70
CA VAL A 336 33.18 1.89 8.91
C VAL A 336 32.96 2.23 7.44
N GLU A 337 34.02 2.14 6.65
CA GLU A 337 33.97 2.22 5.18
C GLU A 337 34.36 0.88 4.58
N PHE A 338 33.52 0.36 3.69
CA PHE A 338 33.85 -0.80 2.87
C PHE A 338 34.41 -0.35 1.53
N ALA A 339 35.44 -1.04 1.07
CA ALA A 339 35.98 -0.91 -0.27
C ALA A 339 36.03 -2.28 -0.92
N THR A 340 35.41 -2.42 -2.08
CA THR A 340 35.38 -3.68 -2.83
C THR A 340 35.75 -3.45 -4.29
N LEU A 341 36.56 -4.36 -4.85
CA LEU A 341 36.79 -4.43 -6.29
C LEU A 341 35.77 -5.40 -6.87
N VAL A 342 34.84 -4.89 -7.64
CA VAL A 342 33.72 -5.63 -8.23
C VAL A 342 33.56 -5.26 -9.70
N ALA A 343 33.01 -6.17 -10.49
CA ALA A 343 32.64 -5.98 -11.89
C ALA A 343 31.32 -6.68 -12.18
N ASN A 344 30.85 -6.53 -13.42
CA ASN A 344 29.64 -7.11 -13.98
C ASN A 344 28.35 -6.60 -13.33
N ASP A 345 27.25 -7.36 -13.44
CA ASP A 345 25.96 -6.99 -12.89
C ASP A 345 25.87 -7.34 -11.40
N TYR A 346 26.10 -6.34 -10.55
CA TYR A 346 26.21 -6.54 -9.10
C TYR A 346 25.17 -5.74 -8.32
N ARG A 347 24.60 -6.38 -7.31
CA ARG A 347 23.84 -5.77 -6.22
C ARG A 347 24.58 -5.99 -4.90
N ILE A 348 24.99 -4.90 -4.25
CA ILE A 348 25.64 -4.91 -2.94
C ILE A 348 24.63 -4.48 -1.89
N SER A 349 24.36 -5.37 -0.93
CA SER A 349 23.44 -5.12 0.18
C SER A 349 24.14 -5.33 1.52
N ILE A 350 23.71 -4.63 2.57
CA ILE A 350 24.26 -4.80 3.92
C ILE A 350 23.19 -5.29 4.88
N ARG A 351 23.61 -6.16 5.80
CA ARG A 351 22.89 -6.52 7.01
C ARG A 351 23.81 -6.36 8.21
N GLN A 352 23.28 -6.01 9.37
CA GLN A 352 24.04 -5.99 10.63
C GLN A 352 23.54 -7.09 11.58
N VAL A 353 24.32 -7.41 12.60
CA VAL A 353 23.91 -8.27 13.72
C VAL A 353 24.43 -7.64 15.00
N HIS A 354 23.56 -7.56 16.00
CA HIS A 354 23.87 -7.16 17.37
C HIS A 354 23.70 -8.39 18.27
N HIS A 355 24.60 -8.62 19.21
CA HIS A 355 24.47 -9.66 20.23
C HIS A 355 23.82 -9.06 21.48
N PHE A 356 22.75 -9.71 21.90
CA PHE A 356 21.96 -9.30 23.05
C PHE A 356 22.42 -10.08 24.28
N THR A 357 22.46 -9.38 25.42
CA THR A 357 22.60 -10.02 26.73
C THR A 357 21.28 -9.81 27.46
N SER A 358 20.37 -10.80 27.43
CA SER A 358 19.15 -10.74 28.23
C SER A 358 19.49 -10.90 29.71
N THR A 359 19.09 -9.95 30.55
CA THR A 359 19.19 -10.05 32.01
C THR A 359 18.00 -10.79 32.63
N LEU A 360 17.00 -11.18 31.84
CA LEU A 360 15.79 -11.85 32.34
C LEU A 360 15.82 -13.35 32.02
N PRO A 361 15.45 -14.22 32.99
CA PRO A 361 15.22 -15.63 32.72
C PRO A 361 14.07 -15.82 31.71
N PRO A 362 14.09 -16.85 30.86
CA PRO A 362 12.91 -17.26 30.10
C PRO A 362 11.77 -17.54 31.08
N ALA A 363 10.54 -17.11 30.75
CA ALA A 363 9.38 -17.30 31.63
C ALA A 363 9.02 -18.78 31.89
N ASP A 364 9.72 -19.72 31.24
CA ASP A 364 9.46 -21.15 31.34
C ASP A 364 10.69 -21.98 31.78
N ILE A 365 11.75 -21.36 32.32
CA ILE A 365 12.94 -22.11 32.77
C ILE A 365 13.32 -21.69 34.20
N ASN A 366 12.93 -22.51 35.19
CA ASN A 366 13.52 -22.53 36.55
C ASN A 366 14.93 -23.16 36.50
N VAL A 367 15.87 -22.55 35.78
CA VAL A 367 17.28 -22.96 35.82
C VAL A 367 18.14 -21.72 35.96
N THR A 368 18.91 -21.75 37.04
CA THR A 368 20.00 -20.85 37.41
C THR A 368 20.87 -20.40 36.23
N GLY A 369 21.01 -19.09 36.07
CA GLY A 369 22.32 -18.44 35.87
C GLY A 369 23.02 -18.47 34.51
N ASP A 370 22.52 -19.16 33.48
CA ASP A 370 23.22 -19.18 32.19
C ASP A 370 22.74 -18.09 31.21
N LEU A 371 23.64 -17.16 30.91
CA LEU A 371 23.54 -16.16 29.85
C LEU A 371 23.57 -16.85 28.48
N VAL A 372 22.40 -17.20 27.93
CA VAL A 372 22.34 -17.80 26.59
C VAL A 372 22.53 -16.71 25.53
N ARG A 373 23.68 -16.72 24.83
CA ARG A 373 23.85 -16.04 23.53
C ARG A 373 22.84 -16.65 22.55
N LYS A 374 21.80 -15.91 22.16
CA LYS A 374 20.92 -16.30 21.05
C LYS A 374 21.14 -15.36 19.87
N ASP A 375 21.38 -15.94 18.69
CA ASP A 375 21.33 -15.26 17.40
C ASP A 375 19.88 -14.92 17.06
N ARG A 376 19.33 -13.87 17.68
CA ARG A 376 18.02 -13.31 17.35
C ARG A 376 18.09 -11.80 17.58
N PRO A 377 17.67 -10.94 16.64
CA PRO A 377 16.72 -11.19 15.56
C PRO A 377 17.31 -11.05 14.12
N PHE A 378 16.64 -11.63 13.12
CA PHE A 378 16.99 -11.67 11.68
C PHE A 378 16.88 -10.30 10.95
N TYR A 379 17.98 -9.63 10.66
CA TYR A 379 17.90 -8.31 9.99
C TYR A 379 17.75 -8.45 8.45
N PRO A 380 16.85 -7.72 7.77
CA PRO A 380 16.77 -7.76 6.31
C PRO A 380 18.03 -7.11 5.67
N TYR A 381 18.32 -7.46 4.42
CA TYR A 381 19.41 -6.86 3.67
C TYR A 381 18.94 -5.54 3.04
N PHE A 382 19.71 -4.46 3.23
CA PHE A 382 19.44 -3.18 2.60
C PHE A 382 20.36 -2.97 1.39
N PRO A 383 19.85 -2.74 0.18
CA PRO A 383 20.67 -2.49 -1.01
C PRO A 383 21.36 -1.12 -0.92
N ILE A 384 22.67 -1.08 -1.18
CA ILE A 384 23.50 0.12 -1.06
C ILE A 384 24.13 0.52 -2.38
N ARG A 385 24.54 -0.44 -3.20
CA ARG A 385 25.11 -0.20 -4.53
C ARG A 385 24.53 -1.22 -5.50
N ARG A 386 24.29 -0.78 -6.72
CA ARG A 386 23.90 -1.61 -7.85
C ARG A 386 24.79 -1.21 -9.04
N ALA A 387 25.05 -2.14 -9.94
CA ALA A 387 25.63 -1.83 -11.24
C ALA A 387 24.65 -0.95 -12.04
N LYS A 388 25.15 -0.33 -13.11
CA LYS A 388 24.31 0.42 -14.04
C LYS A 388 24.11 -0.43 -15.28
N GLY A 389 22.90 -0.94 -15.46
CA GLY A 389 22.56 -1.93 -16.47
C GLY A 389 23.21 -3.30 -16.19
N ASN A 390 22.79 -4.28 -16.98
CA ASN A 390 23.30 -5.64 -16.92
C ASN A 390 24.61 -5.78 -17.72
N VAL A 391 25.75 -5.60 -17.05
CA VAL A 391 27.09 -5.66 -17.65
C VAL A 391 27.68 -7.05 -17.47
N GLY A 392 28.07 -7.74 -18.55
CA GLY A 392 28.67 -9.08 -18.46
C GLY A 392 30.15 -9.21 -18.87
N ASP A 393 30.76 -8.15 -19.40
CA ASP A 393 32.07 -8.17 -20.04
C ASP A 393 33.22 -7.61 -19.18
N MET A 394 32.96 -7.37 -17.89
CA MET A 394 33.87 -6.75 -16.92
C MET A 394 34.28 -5.30 -17.24
N SER A 395 33.65 -4.64 -18.21
CA SER A 395 33.98 -3.25 -18.60
C SER A 395 33.78 -2.24 -17.47
N ASN A 396 32.90 -2.54 -16.52
CA ASN A 396 32.59 -1.69 -15.35
C ASN A 396 33.44 -2.01 -14.10
N LYS A 397 34.50 -2.82 -14.23
CA LYS A 397 35.36 -3.23 -13.11
C LYS A 397 35.95 -2.02 -12.39
N GLN A 398 35.58 -1.86 -11.12
CA GLN A 398 35.97 -0.69 -10.34
C GLN A 398 36.02 -0.96 -8.84
N VAL A 399 36.68 -0.06 -8.11
CA VAL A 399 36.62 -0.05 -6.64
C VAL A 399 35.40 0.73 -6.20
N VAL A 400 34.41 0.03 -5.66
CA VAL A 400 33.20 0.62 -5.08
C VAL A 400 33.43 0.87 -3.59
N ARG A 401 33.15 2.10 -3.14
CA ARG A 401 33.24 2.50 -1.74
C ARG A 401 31.88 2.91 -1.18
N PHE A 402 31.59 2.47 0.03
CA PHE A 402 30.39 2.86 0.76
C PHE A 402 30.63 2.81 2.27
N GLN A 403 30.03 3.75 2.98
CA GLN A 403 30.05 3.79 4.43
C GLN A 403 28.85 3.03 4.98
N TYR A 404 29.07 2.29 6.06
CA TYR A 404 27.99 1.68 6.81
C TYR A 404 27.42 2.66 7.84
N GLY A 405 26.10 2.69 7.94
CA GLY A 405 25.37 3.40 8.97
C GLY A 405 23.92 2.90 9.03
N MET A 406 23.25 3.22 10.13
CA MET A 406 21.80 3.09 10.26
C MET A 406 21.10 4.17 9.47
N LEU A 407 19.96 3.87 8.87
CA LEU A 407 19.06 4.91 8.33
C LEU A 407 18.55 5.79 9.49
N THR A 408 18.75 7.10 9.36
CA THR A 408 18.46 8.11 10.41
C THR A 408 17.54 9.22 9.97
N GLY A 409 17.51 9.53 8.68
CA GLY A 409 16.76 10.66 8.16
C GLY A 409 16.47 10.48 6.69
N MET A 410 15.47 11.21 6.25
CA MET A 410 14.91 11.14 4.93
C MET A 410 14.32 12.48 4.58
N THR A 411 14.71 13.04 3.45
CA THR A 411 14.22 14.33 2.99
C THR A 411 13.81 14.23 1.53
N THR A 412 12.56 14.55 1.26
CA THR A 412 11.99 14.59 -0.09
C THR A 412 11.66 16.04 -0.43
N MET A 413 12.21 16.52 -1.54
CA MET A 413 11.96 17.88 -2.04
C MET A 413 11.46 17.79 -3.48
N GLY A 414 10.27 18.32 -3.73
CA GLY A 414 9.60 18.25 -5.03
C GLY A 414 9.24 19.62 -5.59
N LEU A 415 9.22 19.73 -6.92
CA LEU A 415 8.60 20.82 -7.66
C LEU A 415 7.65 20.21 -8.70
N ASP A 416 6.44 20.72 -8.76
CA ASP A 416 5.44 20.34 -9.74
C ASP A 416 4.95 21.55 -10.54
N VAL A 417 4.55 21.30 -11.78
CA VAL A 417 4.08 22.32 -12.71
C VAL A 417 2.93 21.80 -13.55
N GLU A 418 1.95 22.66 -13.77
CA GLU A 418 0.92 22.43 -14.77
C GLU A 418 0.69 23.72 -15.58
N LEU A 419 0.82 23.63 -16.89
CA LEU A 419 0.69 24.73 -17.83
C LEU A 419 -0.40 24.41 -18.86
N ARG A 420 -1.42 25.26 -18.96
CA ARG A 420 -2.53 25.16 -19.91
C ARG A 420 -2.63 26.43 -20.74
N ILE A 421 -2.04 26.45 -21.94
CA ILE A 421 -2.10 27.59 -22.86
C ILE A 421 -2.88 27.20 -24.12
N GLY A 422 -4.12 27.70 -24.23
CA GLY A 422 -4.99 27.35 -25.35
C GLY A 422 -5.22 25.84 -25.42
N ASN A 423 -4.75 25.21 -26.50
CA ASN A 423 -4.84 23.76 -26.72
C ASN A 423 -3.58 23.00 -26.30
N PHE A 424 -2.59 23.68 -25.71
CA PHE A 424 -1.38 23.07 -25.16
C PHE A 424 -1.58 22.79 -23.67
N HIS A 425 -1.25 21.58 -23.23
CA HIS A 425 -1.21 21.20 -21.83
C HIS A 425 0.12 20.50 -21.53
N LEU A 426 0.84 21.02 -20.56
CA LEU A 426 2.05 20.42 -20.00
C LEU A 426 1.83 20.19 -18.51
N GLN A 427 2.29 19.05 -18.02
CA GLN A 427 2.30 18.71 -16.61
C GLN A 427 3.62 18.01 -16.30
N GLY A 428 4.19 18.25 -15.14
CA GLY A 428 5.37 17.52 -14.72
C GLY A 428 5.70 17.70 -13.27
N GLU A 429 6.54 16.82 -12.78
CA GLU A 429 7.03 16.80 -11.41
C GLU A 429 8.49 16.36 -11.41
N ILE A 430 9.30 16.97 -10.56
CA ILE A 430 10.66 16.52 -10.26
C ILE A 430 10.86 16.51 -8.76
N VAL A 431 11.34 15.37 -8.27
CA VAL A 431 11.54 15.12 -6.86
C VAL A 431 12.94 14.61 -6.62
N ARG A 432 13.56 15.13 -5.57
CA ARG A 432 14.82 14.63 -5.04
C ARG A 432 14.57 14.00 -3.68
N SER A 433 14.95 12.74 -3.55
CA SER A 433 15.01 12.05 -2.26
C SER A 433 16.44 12.06 -1.73
N THR A 434 16.61 12.30 -0.45
CA THR A 434 17.89 12.19 0.28
C THR A 434 17.68 11.31 1.50
N THR A 435 18.45 10.22 1.57
CA THR A 435 18.39 9.21 2.61
C THR A 435 19.67 9.30 3.44
N ASP A 436 19.57 9.75 4.69
CA ASP A 436 20.69 10.03 5.60
C ASP A 436 20.95 8.85 6.55
N PHE A 437 22.22 8.46 6.66
CA PHE A 437 22.68 7.39 7.53
C PHE A 437 23.65 7.91 8.60
N GLN A 438 23.73 7.20 9.72
CA GLN A 438 24.73 7.44 10.75
C GLN A 438 25.18 6.13 11.39
N TYR A 439 26.49 5.97 11.61
CA TYR A 439 27.01 4.85 12.40
C TYR A 439 26.40 4.88 13.83
N PRO A 440 25.95 3.75 14.40
CA PRO A 440 25.10 3.70 15.60
C PRO A 440 25.80 4.00 16.94
N VAL A 441 26.41 5.18 17.02
CA VAL A 441 27.00 5.78 18.21
C VAL A 441 26.68 7.28 18.21
N MET A 442 26.78 7.93 19.37
CA MET A 442 26.41 9.35 19.54
C MET A 442 27.07 10.28 18.49
N ILE A 443 28.35 10.07 18.21
CA ILE A 443 29.16 10.85 17.26
C ILE A 443 29.68 9.93 16.15
N GLY A 444 28.79 9.13 15.57
CA GLY A 444 29.12 8.26 14.44
C GLY A 444 29.32 9.03 13.14
N SER A 445 30.10 8.47 12.22
CA SER A 445 30.21 8.99 10.85
C SER A 445 28.84 9.03 10.18
N ARG A 446 28.61 10.02 9.33
CA ARG A 446 27.37 10.18 8.57
C ARG A 446 27.63 10.04 7.09
N SER A 447 26.68 9.44 6.40
CA SER A 447 26.65 9.33 4.94
C SER A 447 25.24 9.61 4.44
N ASP A 448 25.10 9.90 3.15
CA ASP A 448 23.79 10.08 2.52
C ASP A 448 23.77 9.48 1.12
N TYR A 449 22.58 9.06 0.70
CA TYR A 449 22.27 8.69 -0.68
C TYR A 449 21.21 9.62 -1.22
N LYS A 450 21.38 10.04 -2.48
CA LYS A 450 20.45 10.91 -3.18
C LYS A 450 20.01 10.22 -4.44
N ASP A 451 18.74 10.38 -4.77
CA ASP A 451 18.20 9.99 -6.07
C ASP A 451 17.10 10.94 -6.52
N PHE A 452 16.74 10.84 -7.78
CA PHE A 452 15.69 11.64 -8.39
C PHE A 452 14.58 10.75 -8.95
N ALA A 453 13.36 11.28 -8.88
CA ALA A 453 12.22 10.81 -9.65
C ALA A 453 11.64 12.02 -10.40
N TYR A 454 11.29 11.85 -11.66
CA TYR A 454 10.61 12.90 -12.40
C TYR A 454 9.74 12.34 -13.51
N TYR A 455 8.74 13.12 -13.89
CA TYR A 455 8.02 12.94 -15.14
C TYR A 455 7.65 14.29 -15.73
N VAL A 456 7.51 14.32 -17.05
CA VAL A 456 6.92 15.43 -17.77
C VAL A 456 6.09 14.87 -18.90
N MET A 457 4.86 15.37 -19.01
CA MET A 457 3.92 15.06 -20.06
C MET A 457 3.55 16.35 -20.76
N ALA A 458 3.45 16.31 -22.07
CA ALA A 458 2.95 17.41 -22.87
C ALA A 458 2.00 16.88 -23.93
N LYS A 459 0.88 17.57 -24.13
CA LYS A 459 -0.05 17.33 -25.22
C LYS A 459 -0.46 18.63 -25.90
N GLN A 460 -0.70 18.52 -27.19
CA GLN A 460 -1.15 19.61 -28.03
C GLN A 460 -2.32 19.13 -28.89
N GLU A 461 -3.46 19.79 -28.76
CA GLU A 461 -4.63 19.52 -29.61
C GLU A 461 -4.61 20.44 -30.85
N ILE A 462 -4.43 19.84 -32.03
CA ILE A 462 -4.41 20.50 -33.34
C ILE A 462 -5.43 19.79 -34.23
N LYS A 463 -6.72 20.14 -34.09
CA LYS A 463 -7.81 19.44 -34.78
C LYS A 463 -7.49 19.19 -36.28
N PRO A 464 -7.68 17.96 -36.79
CA PRO A 464 -8.27 16.77 -36.15
C PRO A 464 -7.29 15.88 -35.36
N PHE A 465 -6.07 16.36 -35.11
CA PHE A 465 -5.00 15.62 -34.44
C PHE A 465 -4.83 16.02 -32.97
N THR A 466 -4.34 15.08 -32.17
CA THR A 466 -3.75 15.34 -30.85
C THR A 466 -2.37 14.71 -30.84
N ILE A 467 -1.35 15.47 -30.46
CA ILE A 467 0.01 14.98 -30.34
C ILE A 467 0.35 15.03 -28.86
N GLY A 468 0.83 13.93 -28.31
CA GLY A 468 1.24 13.85 -26.92
C GLY A 468 2.55 13.11 -26.77
N GLY A 469 3.25 13.40 -25.68
CA GLY A 469 4.40 12.63 -25.28
C GLY A 469 4.71 12.82 -23.80
N GLU A 470 5.44 11.86 -23.28
CA GLU A 470 5.90 11.81 -21.90
C GLU A 470 7.36 11.37 -21.83
N LEU A 471 8.04 11.83 -20.78
CA LEU A 471 9.38 11.43 -20.40
C LEU A 471 9.39 11.28 -18.88
N PHE A 472 9.92 10.17 -18.39
CA PHE A 472 10.01 9.91 -16.96
C PHE A 472 11.29 9.18 -16.59
N SER A 473 11.63 9.24 -15.31
CA SER A 473 12.67 8.41 -14.70
C SER A 473 12.45 8.35 -13.21
N ILE A 474 12.46 7.14 -12.63
CA ILE A 474 12.49 6.93 -11.19
C ILE A 474 13.73 6.12 -10.85
N GLY A 475 14.68 6.75 -10.16
CA GLY A 475 15.96 6.11 -9.87
C GLY A 475 15.85 4.87 -8.96
N PRO A 476 16.75 3.89 -9.08
CA PRO A 476 16.74 2.65 -8.29
C PRO A 476 16.95 2.86 -6.78
N LYS A 477 17.44 4.02 -6.36
CA LYS A 477 17.61 4.43 -4.97
C LYS A 477 16.58 5.46 -4.55
N TYR A 478 15.68 5.85 -5.46
CA TYR A 478 14.52 6.66 -5.10
C TYR A 478 13.73 5.92 -4.04
N TYR A 479 13.39 6.62 -2.98
CA TYR A 479 12.78 5.98 -1.85
C TYR A 479 11.29 5.80 -2.08
N GLY A 480 10.90 4.57 -2.35
CA GLY A 480 9.63 3.95 -1.97
C GLY A 480 9.99 2.70 -1.18
N TYR A 481 9.24 2.43 -0.13
CA TYR A 481 9.42 1.22 0.66
C TYR A 481 9.09 0.01 -0.23
N ASP A 482 10.03 -0.93 -0.37
CA ASP A 482 9.85 -2.14 -1.16
C ASP A 482 9.61 -3.28 -0.15
N ASN A 483 8.34 -3.48 0.22
CA ASN A 483 7.93 -4.36 1.33
C ASN A 483 7.74 -5.83 0.89
N GLY A 484 7.60 -6.10 -0.41
CA GLY A 484 7.00 -7.37 -0.85
C GLY A 484 7.96 -8.56 -0.90
N GLN A 485 9.15 -8.36 -1.45
CA GLN A 485 10.01 -9.48 -1.83
C GLN A 485 10.69 -10.12 -0.60
N ASP A 486 11.45 -9.35 0.18
CA ASP A 486 12.29 -9.89 1.26
C ASP A 486 11.49 -10.45 2.46
N VAL A 487 10.29 -9.94 2.75
CA VAL A 487 9.49 -10.44 3.89
C VAL A 487 8.93 -11.84 3.59
N LYS A 488 8.47 -12.10 2.36
CA LYS A 488 7.95 -13.40 1.90
C LYS A 488 9.05 -14.47 1.83
N TYR A 489 10.23 -14.13 1.29
CA TYR A 489 11.38 -15.03 1.23
C TYR A 489 11.82 -15.52 2.62
N VAL A 490 11.65 -14.68 3.62
CA VAL A 490 12.03 -14.95 5.01
C VAL A 490 11.06 -15.93 5.68
N TYR A 491 9.77 -15.81 5.39
CA TYR A 491 8.77 -16.79 5.84
C TYR A 491 9.05 -18.19 5.30
N ALA A 492 9.38 -18.31 4.02
CA ALA A 492 9.71 -19.56 3.37
C ALA A 492 11.01 -20.21 3.92
N TYR A 493 12.03 -19.40 4.22
CA TYR A 493 13.34 -19.88 4.70
C TYR A 493 13.33 -20.29 6.19
N LEU A 494 12.63 -19.55 7.06
CA LEU A 494 12.71 -19.72 8.52
C LEU A 494 12.07 -21.00 9.04
N TRP A 495 11.16 -21.63 8.31
CA TRP A 495 10.51 -22.84 8.76
C TRP A 495 11.42 -24.08 8.67
N ASN A 496 12.47 -24.04 7.85
CA ASN A 496 13.21 -25.24 7.48
C ASN A 496 14.32 -25.68 8.45
N LYS A 497 14.58 -24.95 9.55
CA LYS A 497 15.81 -25.15 10.34
C LYS A 497 15.71 -25.51 11.82
N HIS A 498 14.54 -25.73 12.42
CA HIS A 498 14.48 -26.02 13.87
C HIS A 498 13.74 -27.31 14.29
N ASP A 499 14.30 -27.90 15.34
CA ASP A 499 13.92 -29.14 16.03
C ASP A 499 12.42 -29.14 16.40
N PRO A 500 11.70 -30.27 16.26
CA PRO A 500 10.29 -30.40 16.65
C PRO A 500 9.93 -29.88 18.06
N LYS A 501 10.88 -29.87 19.00
CA LYS A 501 10.63 -29.40 20.38
C LYS A 501 10.57 -27.87 20.54
N ASP A 502 11.08 -27.10 19.57
CA ASP A 502 11.01 -25.62 19.58
C ASP A 502 9.71 -25.06 18.97
N ARG A 503 8.83 -25.92 18.44
CA ARG A 503 7.61 -25.54 17.68
C ARG A 503 6.52 -24.85 18.51
N VAL A 504 6.46 -25.07 19.83
CA VAL A 504 5.43 -24.47 20.71
C VAL A 504 5.72 -23.01 21.03
N LEU A 505 7.00 -22.65 21.18
CA LEU A 505 7.41 -21.24 21.25
C LEU A 505 7.32 -20.60 19.87
N TYR A 506 7.73 -21.30 18.80
CA TYR A 506 7.66 -20.81 17.43
C TYR A 506 6.24 -20.44 16.96
N ARG A 507 5.20 -21.23 17.28
CA ARG A 507 3.79 -20.90 16.96
C ARG A 507 3.34 -19.56 17.56
N LYS A 508 3.70 -19.27 18.81
CA LYS A 508 3.27 -18.04 19.51
C LYS A 508 3.91 -16.76 18.95
N TYR A 509 5.01 -16.88 18.20
CA TYR A 509 5.72 -15.76 17.54
C TYR A 509 5.57 -15.75 16.00
N LEU A 510 5.08 -16.84 15.38
CA LEU A 510 4.80 -16.92 13.93
C LEU A 510 3.36 -16.58 13.56
N PHE A 511 2.38 -16.81 14.46
CA PHE A 511 0.99 -16.37 14.25
C PHE A 511 0.81 -14.85 14.40
N HIS A 512 1.92 -14.15 14.58
CA HIS A 512 2.00 -12.71 14.61
C HIS A 512 3.30 -12.31 13.90
N PRO A 513 3.28 -12.00 12.58
CA PRO A 513 4.42 -11.40 11.85
C PRO A 513 5.14 -10.29 12.61
N TRP A 514 4.39 -9.63 13.49
CA TRP A 514 4.68 -8.51 14.38
C TRP A 514 5.77 -8.72 15.43
N ARG A 515 6.52 -9.84 15.45
CA ARG A 515 7.55 -10.12 16.48
C ARG A 515 8.93 -10.57 15.96
N GLY A 516 9.28 -10.22 14.72
CA GLY A 516 10.65 -10.29 14.16
C GLY A 516 10.89 -9.10 13.19
N PRO A 517 12.11 -8.86 12.68
CA PRO A 517 13.16 -8.07 13.34
C PRO A 517 13.18 -6.59 12.96
N TYR A 518 13.40 -5.76 13.97
CA TYR A 518 13.17 -4.31 14.04
C TYR A 518 14.12 -3.41 13.22
N TRP A 519 14.14 -3.52 11.89
CA TRP A 519 14.81 -2.51 11.06
C TRP A 519 13.94 -2.00 9.94
N TYR A 520 12.91 -1.28 10.36
CA TYR A 520 12.25 -0.30 9.54
C TYR A 520 12.46 1.07 10.18
N PHE A 521 12.96 2.02 9.38
CA PHE A 521 13.40 3.35 9.81
C PHE A 521 12.39 4.06 10.73
N ASN A 522 11.12 3.74 10.55
CA ASN A 522 9.94 4.33 11.16
C ASN A 522 9.19 3.42 12.16
N ASN A 523 9.72 2.26 12.54
CA ASN A 523 9.07 1.42 13.55
C ASN A 523 9.31 1.97 14.98
N ALA A 524 8.26 1.97 15.82
CA ALA A 524 8.22 2.32 17.25
C ALA A 524 9.50 2.04 18.03
N ARG A 525 10.05 0.84 17.88
CA ARG A 525 11.04 0.29 18.81
C ARG A 525 12.16 -0.41 18.08
N GLN A 526 12.90 0.36 17.30
CA GLN A 526 14.24 -0.07 16.88
C GLN A 526 15.15 -0.15 18.12
N ASP A 527 15.03 -1.23 18.90
CA ASP A 527 15.91 -1.53 20.02
C ASP A 527 16.77 -2.76 19.67
N PRO A 528 17.97 -2.57 19.09
CA PRO A 528 18.93 -3.62 18.84
C PRO A 528 19.57 -4.15 20.13
N VAL A 529 19.07 -3.77 21.32
CA VAL A 529 19.52 -4.22 22.65
C VAL A 529 18.38 -4.80 23.53
N ALA A 530 17.14 -4.89 23.02
CA ALA A 530 15.99 -5.58 23.65
C ALA A 530 15.73 -5.21 25.12
N ARG A 531 15.50 -3.93 25.43
CA ARG A 531 15.33 -3.39 26.79
C ARG A 531 13.91 -3.43 27.35
N SER A 532 12.86 -3.74 26.59
CA SER A 532 11.49 -3.83 27.14
C SER A 532 10.64 -4.95 26.52
N ARG A 533 9.84 -5.63 27.36
CA ARG A 533 9.11 -6.86 27.06
C ARG A 533 7.60 -6.66 26.85
N GLU A 534 7.08 -5.43 26.97
CA GLU A 534 5.67 -5.25 27.37
C GLU A 534 4.72 -4.54 26.38
N GLU A 535 5.16 -4.03 25.23
CA GLU A 535 4.22 -3.36 24.31
C GLU A 535 4.48 -3.83 22.88
N VAL A 536 3.56 -4.66 22.41
CA VAL A 536 3.47 -5.14 21.05
C VAL A 536 2.51 -4.19 20.37
N VAL A 537 3.06 -3.17 19.73
CA VAL A 537 2.27 -2.19 18.99
C VAL A 537 2.31 -2.58 17.51
N PHE A 538 1.14 -2.78 16.91
CA PHE A 538 0.95 -2.92 15.47
C PHE A 538 1.18 -1.56 14.82
N ASN A 539 2.44 -1.16 14.66
CA ASN A 539 2.77 0.11 14.01
C ASN A 539 3.21 -0.16 12.58
N PRO A 540 2.47 0.37 11.59
CA PRO A 540 2.84 0.18 10.21
C PRO A 540 4.10 0.96 9.89
N VAL A 541 4.80 0.42 8.92
CA VAL A 541 5.84 1.11 8.21
C VAL A 541 5.19 2.21 7.37
N TYR A 542 5.39 3.47 7.76
CA TYR A 542 5.00 4.62 6.94
C TYR A 542 5.91 4.77 5.72
N SER A 543 5.46 4.26 4.58
CA SER A 543 5.91 4.72 3.26
C SER A 543 5.49 6.18 3.08
N LEU A 544 6.20 6.97 2.26
CA LEU A 544 5.70 8.32 1.91
C LEU A 544 4.60 8.23 0.85
N VAL A 545 4.70 7.26 -0.05
CA VAL A 545 3.67 6.85 -0.99
C VAL A 545 3.32 5.42 -0.63
N GLU A 546 2.07 5.20 -0.26
CA GLU A 546 1.52 3.88 0.02
C GLU A 546 1.12 3.17 -1.29
N ASP A 547 1.13 1.84 -1.21
CA ASP A 547 0.56 0.90 -2.18
C ASP A 547 -0.95 0.86 -1.92
N ASN A 548 -1.78 1.21 -2.90
CA ASN A 548 -3.24 1.33 -2.79
C ASN A 548 -3.88 1.29 -4.19
N ASP A 549 -3.65 0.18 -4.89
CA ASP A 549 -4.01 -0.06 -6.29
C ASP A 549 -5.52 0.03 -6.55
N ASP A 550 -6.35 -0.25 -5.54
CA ASP A 550 -7.82 -0.13 -5.62
C ASP A 550 -8.39 1.21 -5.14
N ASN A 551 -7.51 2.08 -4.62
CA ASN A 551 -7.81 3.40 -4.11
C ASN A 551 -8.88 3.42 -2.99
N ASP A 552 -8.86 2.42 -2.10
CA ASP A 552 -9.72 2.36 -0.93
C ASP A 552 -9.19 3.18 0.27
N ILE A 553 -9.73 2.95 1.47
CA ILE A 553 -9.37 3.69 2.69
C ILE A 553 -8.20 3.07 3.47
N TRP A 554 -7.61 1.99 3.00
CA TRP A 554 -6.42 1.31 3.52
C TRP A 554 -5.34 1.26 2.45
N PRO A 555 -4.08 1.10 2.84
CA PRO A 555 -3.06 0.71 1.91
C PRO A 555 -3.05 -0.81 1.74
N ASP A 556 -2.70 -1.30 0.56
CA ASP A 556 -2.46 -2.71 0.19
C ASP A 556 -1.16 -3.26 0.82
N ASP A 557 -0.72 -2.62 1.90
CA ASP A 557 0.32 -3.12 2.75
C ASP A 557 -0.24 -4.22 3.67
N TRP A 558 0.36 -5.39 3.59
CA TRP A 558 0.08 -6.55 4.45
C TRP A 558 0.08 -6.26 5.98
N GLN A 559 0.50 -5.06 6.44
CA GLN A 559 0.52 -4.68 7.85
C GLN A 559 -0.74 -3.95 8.32
N GLN A 560 -1.46 -3.27 7.43
CA GLN A 560 -2.67 -2.55 7.78
C GLN A 560 -3.91 -3.30 7.31
N ASP A 561 -3.74 -4.15 6.30
CA ASP A 561 -4.84 -4.84 5.64
C ASP A 561 -5.09 -6.28 6.12
N TRP A 562 -4.18 -6.96 6.89
CA TRP A 562 -4.49 -8.34 7.30
C TRP A 562 -4.01 -8.97 8.63
N ASP A 563 -4.96 -9.71 9.23
CA ASP A 563 -4.86 -10.96 10.01
C ASP A 563 -5.16 -12.22 9.15
N VAL A 564 -4.14 -12.71 8.41
CA VAL A 564 -4.12 -13.82 7.40
C VAL A 564 -4.86 -15.11 7.78
N ASN A 565 -5.25 -15.28 9.04
CA ASN A 565 -5.88 -16.49 9.55
C ASN A 565 -7.41 -16.42 9.63
N TYR A 566 -8.03 -15.26 9.39
CA TYR A 566 -9.49 -15.08 9.39
C TYR A 566 -9.99 -14.48 8.07
N PRO A 567 -10.09 -15.30 7.00
CA PRO A 567 -10.57 -14.86 5.68
C PRO A 567 -12.02 -14.34 5.68
N GLU A 568 -12.75 -14.49 6.78
CA GLU A 568 -14.06 -13.85 6.97
C GLU A 568 -13.96 -12.33 7.13
N ARG A 569 -12.74 -11.79 7.36
CA ARG A 569 -12.46 -10.36 7.55
C ARG A 569 -12.06 -9.59 6.29
N PHE A 570 -11.65 -10.26 5.22
CA PHE A 570 -11.47 -9.61 3.90
C PHE A 570 -12.75 -9.07 3.29
N PHE A 571 -13.85 -9.59 3.81
CA PHE A 571 -15.20 -9.22 3.46
C PHE A 571 -15.77 -8.25 4.51
N GLU A 572 -14.95 -7.73 5.42
CA GLU A 572 -15.29 -6.48 6.11
C GLU A 572 -15.28 -5.39 5.02
N PRO A 573 -16.42 -4.70 4.78
CA PRO A 573 -16.68 -3.84 3.61
C PRO A 573 -15.84 -2.55 3.57
N ASP A 574 -14.62 -2.62 4.08
CA ASP A 574 -13.78 -1.47 4.32
C ASP A 574 -12.31 -1.74 3.96
N ALA A 575 -11.84 -3.00 3.77
CA ALA A 575 -10.41 -3.39 3.80
C ALA A 575 -10.10 -4.63 2.92
N GLY A 576 -10.37 -4.55 1.63
CA GLY A 576 -10.11 -5.67 0.72
C GLY A 576 -9.55 -5.17 -0.59
N ILE A 577 -8.50 -5.84 -1.08
CA ILE A 577 -7.71 -5.41 -2.23
C ILE A 577 -8.43 -5.78 -3.54
N PHE A 578 -9.07 -4.81 -4.19
CA PHE A 578 -9.90 -5.02 -5.39
C PHE A 578 -9.59 -4.06 -6.57
N PRO A 579 -8.37 -4.07 -7.15
CA PRO A 579 -7.99 -3.13 -8.20
C PRO A 579 -8.93 -3.16 -9.41
N GLY A 580 -9.54 -2.00 -9.69
CA GLY A 580 -10.54 -1.79 -10.73
C GLY A 580 -11.81 -2.66 -10.66
N TRP A 581 -12.04 -3.29 -9.50
CA TRP A 581 -13.22 -4.09 -9.16
C TRP A 581 -14.16 -3.42 -8.15
N ASP A 582 -13.84 -2.23 -7.66
CA ASP A 582 -14.78 -1.32 -6.96
C ASP A 582 -15.01 -0.05 -7.80
N LYS A 583 -15.79 -0.16 -8.89
CA LYS A 583 -15.95 0.96 -9.83
C LYS A 583 -16.83 2.09 -9.27
N ASN A 584 -17.66 1.79 -8.28
CA ASN A 584 -18.55 2.75 -7.63
C ASN A 584 -17.94 3.37 -6.36
N GLY A 585 -16.80 2.85 -5.87
CA GLY A 585 -16.07 3.39 -4.73
C GLY A 585 -16.84 3.22 -3.43
N ASP A 586 -17.62 2.14 -3.30
CA ASP A 586 -18.41 1.85 -2.10
C ASP A 586 -17.71 0.88 -1.13
N ALA A 587 -16.45 0.53 -1.41
CA ALA A 587 -15.62 -0.43 -0.69
C ALA A 587 -16.23 -1.85 -0.65
N ILE A 588 -17.12 -2.15 -1.61
CA ILE A 588 -17.68 -3.48 -1.83
C ILE A 588 -17.32 -3.91 -3.26
N PRO A 589 -16.61 -5.04 -3.45
CA PRO A 589 -16.24 -5.48 -4.78
C PRO A 589 -17.50 -5.71 -5.66
N ASP A 590 -17.49 -5.13 -6.87
CA ASP A 590 -18.53 -5.28 -7.91
C ASP A 590 -18.82 -6.74 -8.27
N TYR A 591 -17.86 -7.62 -8.00
CA TYR A 591 -17.96 -9.05 -8.25
C TYR A 591 -18.43 -9.87 -7.05
N ASN A 592 -18.74 -9.27 -5.91
CA ASN A 592 -19.28 -9.97 -4.75
C ASN A 592 -20.15 -9.02 -3.91
N GLN A 593 -21.16 -8.44 -4.55
CA GLN A 593 -22.02 -7.38 -4.00
C GLN A 593 -22.86 -7.84 -2.80
N ASN A 594 -23.09 -9.14 -2.67
CA ASN A 594 -23.84 -9.69 -1.55
C ASN A 594 -22.94 -10.02 -0.33
N ASN A 595 -21.64 -9.84 -0.49
CA ASN A 595 -20.58 -9.99 0.49
C ASN A 595 -20.52 -11.40 1.12
N ASN A 596 -20.34 -12.42 0.29
CA ASN A 596 -20.17 -13.82 0.72
C ASN A 596 -18.82 -14.42 0.26
N LEU A 597 -18.62 -15.74 0.32
CA LEU A 597 -17.34 -16.39 -0.03
C LEU A 597 -17.29 -16.95 -1.47
N VAL A 598 -18.27 -16.60 -2.30
CA VAL A 598 -18.45 -17.07 -3.68
C VAL A 598 -18.58 -15.82 -4.55
N PRO A 599 -17.84 -15.73 -5.67
CA PRO A 599 -17.95 -14.56 -6.53
C PRO A 599 -19.28 -14.59 -7.27
N ASP A 600 -19.84 -13.41 -7.50
CA ASP A 600 -21.14 -13.24 -8.16
C ASP A 600 -21.15 -13.90 -9.55
N TRP A 601 -20.01 -14.07 -10.25
CA TRP A 601 -19.94 -14.74 -11.55
C TRP A 601 -20.10 -16.26 -11.49
N ASP A 602 -19.95 -16.86 -10.30
CA ASP A 602 -20.22 -18.28 -10.04
C ASP A 602 -21.56 -18.49 -9.32
N GLU A 603 -22.22 -17.42 -8.88
CA GLU A 603 -23.46 -17.52 -8.13
C GLU A 603 -24.71 -17.54 -9.02
N PRO A 604 -25.67 -18.44 -8.72
CA PRO A 604 -26.96 -18.43 -9.40
C PRO A 604 -27.63 -17.06 -9.34
N PHE A 605 -28.28 -16.66 -10.44
CA PHE A 605 -28.90 -15.36 -10.68
C PHE A 605 -27.94 -14.16 -10.76
N LEU A 606 -26.87 -14.12 -9.97
CA LEU A 606 -25.91 -13.01 -9.93
C LEU A 606 -24.90 -13.07 -11.09
N GLN A 607 -24.56 -14.27 -11.55
CA GLN A 607 -23.67 -14.49 -12.70
C GLN A 607 -24.22 -13.90 -14.01
N TYR A 608 -25.47 -13.45 -14.03
CA TYR A 608 -26.00 -12.67 -15.13
C TYR A 608 -25.38 -11.26 -15.23
N TYR A 609 -25.05 -10.64 -14.10
CA TYR A 609 -24.65 -9.23 -14.03
C TYR A 609 -23.15 -9.01 -14.14
N THR A 610 -22.38 -9.97 -13.68
CA THR A 610 -20.92 -9.90 -13.68
C THR A 610 -20.30 -10.95 -14.61
N GLU A 611 -19.03 -10.74 -14.92
CA GLU A 611 -18.21 -11.57 -15.79
C GLU A 611 -16.84 -11.73 -15.14
N PRO A 612 -16.20 -12.91 -15.28
CA PRO A 612 -14.79 -13.09 -14.91
C PRO A 612 -13.86 -12.09 -15.62
N MET A 613 -12.66 -11.94 -15.07
CA MET A 613 -11.70 -10.93 -15.51
C MET A 613 -11.29 -11.08 -16.99
N GLU A 614 -11.26 -12.32 -17.48
CA GLU A 614 -10.81 -12.69 -18.82
C GLU A 614 -11.67 -12.04 -19.93
N PHE A 615 -12.91 -11.66 -19.61
CA PHE A 615 -13.85 -11.06 -20.58
C PHE A 615 -13.70 -9.55 -20.72
N GLN A 616 -12.84 -8.94 -19.93
CA GLN A 616 -12.80 -7.50 -19.73
C GLN A 616 -11.64 -6.92 -20.51
N TYR A 617 -11.70 -5.61 -20.79
CA TYR A 617 -10.76 -4.96 -21.69
C TYR A 617 -10.24 -3.66 -21.07
N GLY A 618 -8.93 -3.51 -21.11
CA GLY A 618 -8.19 -2.33 -20.65
C GLY A 618 -6.78 -2.37 -21.23
N ASP A 619 -5.97 -1.34 -20.99
CA ASP A 619 -4.59 -1.33 -21.45
C ASP A 619 -3.74 -2.37 -20.68
N ASP A 620 -2.68 -2.85 -21.33
CA ASP A 620 -1.72 -3.85 -20.84
C ASP A 620 -0.38 -3.37 -21.39
N ASN A 621 0.27 -2.47 -20.65
CA ASN A 621 1.49 -1.80 -21.09
C ASN A 621 2.74 -2.51 -20.57
N ASN A 622 2.64 -3.28 -19.50
CA ASN A 622 3.73 -4.10 -18.98
C ASN A 622 3.83 -5.48 -19.69
N ASN A 623 2.80 -5.91 -20.43
CA ASN A 623 2.79 -7.06 -21.34
C ASN A 623 2.74 -8.45 -20.67
N ASN A 624 2.10 -8.56 -19.50
CA ASN A 624 1.96 -9.82 -18.75
C ASN A 624 0.60 -10.56 -18.98
N PHE A 625 -0.27 -10.05 -19.86
CA PHE A 625 -1.66 -10.48 -20.15
C PHE A 625 -2.75 -9.98 -19.19
N ILE A 626 -2.38 -9.37 -18.08
CA ILE A 626 -3.32 -8.77 -17.14
C ILE A 626 -3.55 -7.31 -17.57
N ILE A 627 -4.68 -6.75 -17.14
CA ILE A 627 -5.01 -5.35 -17.42
C ILE A 627 -4.33 -4.51 -16.34
N ASP A 628 -3.49 -3.54 -16.72
CA ASP A 628 -2.70 -2.74 -15.77
C ASP A 628 -3.56 -2.16 -14.62
N ALA A 629 -4.80 -1.75 -14.91
CA ALA A 629 -5.70 -1.15 -13.91
C ALA A 629 -6.25 -2.14 -12.86
N TRP A 630 -6.03 -3.44 -13.07
CA TRP A 630 -6.56 -4.56 -12.29
C TRP A 630 -5.45 -5.40 -11.65
N GLU A 631 -4.21 -5.01 -11.87
CA GLU A 631 -3.08 -5.63 -11.21
C GLU A 631 -3.00 -5.10 -9.78
N ASP A 632 -2.85 -6.05 -8.87
CA ASP A 632 -2.42 -5.81 -7.49
C ASP A 632 -0.93 -6.15 -7.45
N ASP A 633 -0.09 -5.23 -6.98
CA ASP A 633 1.32 -5.52 -6.75
C ASP A 633 1.74 -5.39 -5.27
N MET A 634 2.97 -4.99 -4.97
CA MET A 634 3.42 -4.73 -3.58
C MET A 634 4.33 -3.50 -3.53
N LEU A 635 4.25 -2.69 -4.58
CA LEU A 635 5.08 -1.55 -4.87
C LEU A 635 4.25 -0.29 -4.59
N PRO A 636 4.89 0.81 -4.16
CA PRO A 636 4.17 2.07 -4.02
C PRO A 636 3.57 2.57 -5.34
N ASP A 637 2.39 3.20 -5.28
CA ASP A 637 1.63 3.81 -6.40
C ASP A 637 2.32 5.03 -7.03
N TYR A 638 3.56 4.88 -7.46
CA TYR A 638 4.19 5.87 -8.30
C TYR A 638 3.56 5.85 -9.70
N PRO A 639 3.54 6.99 -10.42
CA PRO A 639 3.07 7.01 -11.81
C PRO A 639 3.85 6.09 -12.77
N TYR A 640 5.04 5.63 -12.37
CA TYR A 640 5.93 4.74 -13.12
C TYR A 640 6.68 3.83 -12.13
N TYR A 641 7.19 2.69 -12.58
CA TYR A 641 7.94 1.80 -11.69
C TYR A 641 9.31 2.36 -11.32
N LYS A 642 9.78 1.97 -10.14
CA LYS A 642 11.12 2.28 -9.67
C LYS A 642 12.15 1.53 -10.51
N ASP A 643 13.33 2.13 -10.64
CA ASP A 643 14.42 1.63 -11.50
C ASP A 643 14.11 1.72 -12.99
N GLU A 644 13.06 2.43 -13.40
CA GLU A 644 12.73 2.64 -14.81
C GLU A 644 12.97 4.08 -15.27
N ALA A 645 13.38 4.21 -16.53
CA ALA A 645 13.36 5.46 -17.26
C ALA A 645 12.79 5.22 -18.65
N GLY A 646 11.94 6.13 -19.10
CA GLY A 646 11.25 5.90 -20.35
C GLY A 646 10.68 7.15 -20.98
N LYS A 647 10.24 6.97 -22.21
CA LYS A 647 9.51 7.96 -22.97
C LYS A 647 8.39 7.29 -23.73
N ASN A 648 7.31 8.02 -23.93
CA ASN A 648 6.24 7.61 -24.80
C ASN A 648 5.80 8.79 -25.67
N PHE A 649 5.43 8.51 -26.90
CA PHE A 649 4.99 9.49 -27.87
C PHE A 649 3.82 8.92 -28.65
N TYR A 650 2.77 9.70 -28.83
CA TYR A 650 1.62 9.30 -29.60
C TYR A 650 1.06 10.44 -30.45
N ILE A 651 0.44 10.05 -31.55
CA ILE A 651 -0.38 10.90 -32.39
C ILE A 651 -1.74 10.24 -32.51
N SER A 652 -2.77 10.95 -32.07
CA SER A 652 -4.17 10.58 -32.25
C SER A 652 -4.80 11.41 -33.36
N PHE A 653 -5.67 10.80 -34.14
CA PHE A 653 -6.39 11.39 -35.25
C PHE A 653 -7.86 10.99 -35.16
N VAL A 654 -8.76 11.96 -35.27
CA VAL A 654 -10.22 11.76 -35.25
C VAL A 654 -10.78 11.97 -36.67
N PRO A 655 -10.79 10.94 -37.53
CA PRO A 655 -11.30 11.06 -38.91
C PRO A 655 -12.81 11.28 -38.99
N LEU A 656 -13.56 10.75 -38.01
CA LEU A 656 -15.01 10.71 -38.00
C LEU A 656 -15.50 10.86 -36.55
N ASN A 657 -16.72 11.36 -36.36
CA ASN A 657 -17.31 11.42 -35.02
C ASN A 657 -17.41 10.02 -34.40
N GLY A 658 -16.83 9.87 -33.21
CA GLY A 658 -16.78 8.61 -32.47
C GLY A 658 -15.63 7.68 -32.84
N LEU A 659 -14.82 7.96 -33.87
CA LEU A 659 -13.67 7.14 -34.27
C LEU A 659 -12.35 7.87 -33.97
N THR A 660 -11.50 7.27 -33.14
CA THR A 660 -10.14 7.74 -32.84
C THR A 660 -9.13 6.70 -33.27
N LEU A 661 -8.13 7.12 -34.05
CA LEU A 661 -6.97 6.31 -34.42
C LEU A 661 -5.74 6.89 -33.72
N THR A 662 -5.04 6.09 -32.95
CA THR A 662 -3.81 6.48 -32.25
C THR A 662 -2.67 5.61 -32.73
N TRP A 663 -1.56 6.23 -33.11
CA TRP A 663 -0.28 5.55 -33.28
C TRP A 663 0.67 6.04 -32.20
N GLY A 664 1.42 5.14 -31.56
CA GLY A 664 2.35 5.52 -30.52
C GLY A 664 3.53 4.59 -30.37
N ILE A 665 4.52 5.07 -29.63
CA ILE A 665 5.75 4.36 -29.29
C ILE A 665 6.04 4.52 -27.82
N VAL A 666 6.43 3.44 -27.16
CA VAL A 666 6.88 3.39 -25.77
C VAL A 666 8.30 2.81 -25.79
N ASP A 667 9.21 3.42 -25.03
CA ASP A 667 10.62 3.00 -24.91
C ASP A 667 11.03 3.19 -23.45
N ILE A 668 10.93 2.11 -22.68
CA ILE A 668 11.24 2.01 -21.27
C ILE A 668 12.48 1.11 -21.11
N HIS A 669 13.37 1.47 -20.19
CA HIS A 669 14.52 0.68 -19.81
C HIS A 669 14.77 0.79 -18.32
N GLN A 670 15.28 -0.29 -17.72
CA GLN A 670 15.75 -0.25 -16.36
C GLN A 670 17.10 0.51 -16.26
N ILE A 671 17.33 1.20 -15.15
CA ILE A 671 18.51 2.04 -14.93
C ILE A 671 19.66 1.22 -14.34
N ALA A 672 19.36 0.43 -13.31
CA ALA A 672 20.25 -0.55 -12.70
C ALA A 672 20.03 -1.93 -13.32
N GLY A 673 18.78 -2.41 -13.40
CA GLY A 673 18.46 -3.65 -14.11
C GLY A 673 18.72 -3.61 -15.62
N GLY A 674 18.80 -4.78 -16.26
CA GLY A 674 19.00 -4.93 -17.70
C GLY A 674 17.72 -4.93 -18.56
N GLY A 675 16.55 -4.82 -17.94
CA GLY A 675 15.26 -4.92 -18.61
C GLY A 675 14.95 -3.75 -19.54
N ILE A 676 14.18 -4.02 -20.58
CA ILE A 676 13.61 -3.08 -21.54
C ILE A 676 12.16 -3.44 -21.79
N ASN A 677 11.32 -2.43 -22.03
CA ASN A 677 9.98 -2.60 -22.57
C ASN A 677 9.77 -1.59 -23.69
N LYS A 678 9.72 -2.10 -24.93
CA LYS A 678 9.58 -1.30 -26.15
C LYS A 678 8.35 -1.72 -26.91
N ILE A 679 7.45 -0.77 -27.11
CA ILE A 679 6.17 -0.99 -27.75
C ILE A 679 6.02 -0.03 -28.92
N GLN A 680 5.63 -0.54 -30.09
CA GLN A 680 5.05 0.29 -31.15
C GLN A 680 3.61 -0.16 -31.34
N TYR A 681 2.66 0.75 -31.16
CA TYR A 681 1.26 0.39 -31.16
C TYR A 681 0.42 1.26 -32.08
N THR A 682 -0.67 0.66 -32.56
CA THR A 682 -1.78 1.36 -33.20
C THR A 682 -3.06 0.96 -32.48
N LYS A 683 -3.81 1.94 -31.97
CA LYS A 683 -5.08 1.77 -31.28
C LYS A 683 -6.19 2.40 -32.11
N LEU A 684 -7.27 1.66 -32.32
CA LEU A 684 -8.51 2.11 -32.93
C LEU A 684 -9.57 2.06 -31.84
N ASN A 685 -10.19 3.20 -31.54
CA ASN A 685 -11.31 3.30 -30.62
C ASN A 685 -12.52 3.86 -31.39
N PHE A 686 -13.61 3.11 -31.41
CA PHE A 686 -14.88 3.54 -31.99
C PHE A 686 -15.99 3.43 -30.95
N SER A 687 -16.58 4.55 -30.57
CA SER A 687 -17.77 4.57 -29.71
C SER A 687 -18.87 5.43 -30.31
N ARG A 688 -20.09 4.89 -30.33
CA ARG A 688 -21.25 5.61 -30.85
C ARG A 688 -22.54 5.20 -30.16
N GLN A 689 -23.28 6.20 -29.69
CA GLN A 689 -24.63 6.03 -29.16
C GLN A 689 -25.69 6.36 -30.23
N PHE A 690 -26.69 5.49 -30.38
CA PHE A 690 -27.81 5.60 -31.31
C PHE A 690 -29.09 6.02 -30.58
N GLY A 691 -29.03 7.16 -29.87
CA GLY A 691 -30.10 7.63 -29.00
C GLY A 691 -30.41 6.61 -27.90
N ARG A 692 -31.69 6.38 -27.60
CA ARG A 692 -32.13 5.36 -26.61
C ARG A 692 -32.12 3.93 -27.15
N LYS A 693 -31.80 3.73 -28.44
CA LYS A 693 -31.96 2.43 -29.10
C LYS A 693 -30.74 1.54 -28.98
N GLY A 694 -29.55 2.09 -28.73
CA GLY A 694 -28.36 1.28 -28.53
C GLY A 694 -27.05 2.05 -28.52
N GLU A 695 -25.98 1.32 -28.30
CA GLU A 695 -24.61 1.78 -28.17
C GLU A 695 -23.70 0.71 -28.80
N ILE A 696 -22.66 1.17 -29.49
CA ILE A 696 -21.57 0.32 -29.96
C ILE A 696 -20.28 0.91 -29.42
N TRP A 697 -19.45 0.06 -28.83
CA TRP A 697 -18.11 0.36 -28.38
C TRP A 697 -17.16 -0.70 -28.92
N PHE A 698 -16.17 -0.29 -29.69
CA PHE A 698 -15.18 -1.15 -30.30
C PHE A 698 -13.79 -0.58 -30.03
N GLU A 699 -12.90 -1.41 -29.50
CA GLU A 699 -11.50 -1.11 -29.34
C GLU A 699 -10.66 -2.20 -30.00
N HIS A 700 -9.60 -1.79 -30.67
CA HIS A 700 -8.61 -2.71 -31.19
C HIS A 700 -7.22 -2.09 -31.06
N MET A 701 -6.27 -2.87 -30.59
CA MET A 701 -4.87 -2.49 -30.51
C MET A 701 -4.01 -3.57 -31.16
N THR A 702 -3.13 -3.14 -32.06
CA THR A 702 -2.01 -3.93 -32.55
C THR A 702 -0.74 -3.36 -31.96
N LYS A 703 0.03 -4.17 -31.22
CA LYS A 703 1.31 -3.77 -30.63
C LYS A 703 2.45 -4.70 -31.04
N ARG A 704 3.58 -4.12 -31.47
CA ARG A 704 4.86 -4.81 -31.62
C ARG A 704 5.64 -4.60 -30.33
N VAL A 705 5.90 -5.68 -29.61
CA VAL A 705 6.47 -5.68 -28.26
C VAL A 705 7.88 -6.27 -28.30
N LYS A 706 8.79 -5.63 -27.58
CA LYS A 706 10.04 -6.21 -27.10
C LYS A 706 10.16 -5.92 -25.62
N ASP A 707 10.04 -6.95 -24.80
CA ASP A 707 9.93 -6.82 -23.37
C ASP A 707 10.80 -7.86 -22.64
N ASN A 708 11.39 -7.50 -21.52
CA ASN A 708 12.05 -8.45 -20.61
C ASN A 708 12.07 -7.90 -19.18
N ILE A 709 11.18 -6.95 -18.87
CA ILE A 709 10.94 -6.48 -17.51
C ILE A 709 9.85 -7.39 -16.93
N LYS A 710 10.17 -8.10 -15.86
CA LYS A 710 9.21 -9.01 -15.21
C LYS A 710 8.24 -8.21 -14.36
N ASN A 711 6.94 -8.36 -14.60
CA ASN A 711 5.89 -7.69 -13.85
C ASN A 711 4.98 -8.72 -13.16
N ASP A 712 5.47 -9.25 -12.03
CA ASP A 712 4.73 -10.17 -11.16
C ASP A 712 3.52 -9.48 -10.53
N TRP A 713 2.40 -10.19 -10.39
CA TRP A 713 1.16 -9.64 -9.83
C TRP A 713 0.57 -10.57 -8.77
N TYR A 714 -0.34 -10.04 -7.96
CA TYR A 714 -1.16 -10.78 -7.02
C TYR A 714 -2.56 -10.99 -7.55
N GLU A 715 -3.10 -12.17 -7.25
CA GLU A 715 -4.51 -12.47 -7.52
C GLU A 715 -5.08 -13.29 -6.36
N PHE A 716 -6.36 -13.04 -6.04
CA PHE A 716 -7.10 -13.84 -5.06
C PHE A 716 -7.66 -15.08 -5.72
N VAL A 717 -7.01 -16.21 -5.48
CA VAL A 717 -7.44 -17.50 -6.02
C VAL A 717 -8.33 -18.22 -5.02
N LEU A 718 -9.44 -18.77 -5.49
CA LEU A 718 -10.30 -19.62 -4.68
C LEU A 718 -9.57 -20.94 -4.35
N ASN A 719 -9.20 -21.16 -3.10
CA ASN A 719 -8.64 -22.43 -2.65
C ASN A 719 -9.74 -23.51 -2.57
N GLN A 720 -9.87 -24.27 -3.66
CA GLN A 720 -10.80 -25.40 -3.77
C GLN A 720 -10.33 -26.65 -3.02
N ARG A 721 -9.12 -26.66 -2.41
CA ARG A 721 -8.57 -27.82 -1.68
C ARG A 721 -9.07 -27.95 -0.23
N ALA A 722 -10.03 -27.14 0.18
CA ALA A 722 -10.71 -27.31 1.46
C ALA A 722 -11.31 -28.72 1.54
N ALA A 723 -10.75 -29.57 2.40
CA ALA A 723 -11.27 -30.92 2.62
C ALA A 723 -12.75 -30.86 3.03
N LEU A 724 -13.55 -31.89 2.73
CA LEU A 724 -14.98 -31.96 3.09
C LEU A 724 -15.22 -31.46 4.54
N GLY A 725 -15.76 -30.24 4.67
CA GLY A 725 -16.04 -29.60 5.96
C GLY A 725 -15.27 -28.32 6.26
N GLU A 726 -14.24 -27.95 5.48
CA GLU A 726 -13.61 -26.63 5.54
C GLU A 726 -14.35 -25.65 4.61
N LYS A 727 -14.59 -24.41 5.08
CA LYS A 727 -15.14 -23.33 4.23
C LYS A 727 -14.16 -23.09 3.06
N THR A 728 -14.67 -22.91 1.85
CA THR A 728 -13.91 -22.40 0.70
C THR A 728 -13.32 -21.03 1.06
N ARG A 729 -12.06 -20.78 0.71
CA ARG A 729 -11.32 -19.57 1.09
C ARG A 729 -10.62 -18.98 -0.12
N TYR A 730 -10.66 -17.66 -0.26
CA TYR A 730 -9.76 -16.95 -1.17
C TYR A 730 -8.37 -16.83 -0.54
N GLU A 731 -7.34 -17.09 -1.33
CA GLU A 731 -5.94 -16.92 -0.95
C GLU A 731 -5.26 -15.98 -1.95
N GLN A 732 -4.71 -14.87 -1.46
CA GLN A 732 -3.85 -13.99 -2.26
C GLN A 732 -2.60 -14.78 -2.68
N THR A 733 -2.41 -14.94 -3.98
CA THR A 733 -1.35 -15.76 -4.57
C THR A 733 -0.50 -14.88 -5.47
N LEU A 734 0.84 -14.95 -5.32
CA LEU A 734 1.78 -14.32 -6.23
C LEU A 734 1.87 -15.14 -7.52
N PHE A 735 1.63 -14.49 -8.65
CA PHE A 735 1.87 -15.03 -9.97
C PHE A 735 3.13 -14.41 -10.55
N GLU A 736 4.05 -15.27 -10.96
CA GLU A 736 5.25 -14.83 -11.66
C GLU A 736 4.92 -14.53 -13.12
N ASP A 737 5.36 -13.38 -13.63
CA ASP A 737 5.25 -13.05 -15.05
C ASP A 737 6.10 -13.99 -15.89
N PRO A 738 5.48 -14.82 -16.76
CA PRO A 738 6.20 -15.75 -17.61
C PRO A 738 6.96 -15.07 -18.75
N LEU A 739 6.81 -13.74 -18.91
CA LEU A 739 7.39 -12.94 -19.98
C LEU A 739 6.98 -13.51 -21.35
N CYS A 740 5.69 -13.70 -21.54
CA CYS A 740 5.15 -14.29 -22.77
C CYS A 740 5.19 -13.33 -23.97
N MET A 741 5.55 -12.07 -23.78
CA MET A 741 5.58 -11.05 -24.84
C MET A 741 7.00 -10.54 -25.16
N ARG A 742 8.06 -11.27 -24.79
CA ARG A 742 9.44 -10.75 -24.92
C ARG A 742 9.83 -10.29 -26.31
N ASN A 743 9.33 -10.99 -27.32
CA ASN A 743 9.40 -10.55 -28.71
C ASN A 743 8.13 -10.98 -29.44
N SER A 744 7.13 -10.09 -29.49
CA SER A 744 5.79 -10.45 -29.94
C SER A 744 5.11 -9.41 -30.84
N LEU A 745 4.18 -9.88 -31.67
CA LEU A 745 3.15 -9.05 -32.30
C LEU A 745 1.81 -9.44 -31.70
N VAL A 746 1.24 -8.52 -30.93
CA VAL A 746 0.02 -8.75 -30.17
C VAL A 746 -1.12 -7.99 -30.81
N ASN A 747 -2.23 -8.67 -31.04
CA ASN A 747 -3.47 -8.08 -31.51
C ASN A 747 -4.55 -8.36 -30.48
N ARG A 748 -5.06 -7.31 -29.85
CA ARG A 748 -6.13 -7.41 -28.87
C ARG A 748 -7.29 -6.53 -29.28
N GLY A 749 -8.50 -6.95 -28.97
CA GLY A 749 -9.68 -6.18 -29.31
C GLY A 749 -10.89 -6.55 -28.50
N PHE A 750 -11.80 -5.59 -28.42
CA PHE A 750 -13.04 -5.68 -27.68
C PHE A 750 -14.17 -5.05 -28.50
N LEU A 751 -15.32 -5.70 -28.55
CA LEU A 751 -16.54 -5.20 -29.15
C LEU A 751 -17.68 -5.39 -28.16
N SER A 752 -18.25 -4.30 -27.68
CA SER A 752 -19.51 -4.28 -26.94
C SER A 752 -20.60 -3.65 -27.79
N THR A 753 -21.76 -4.31 -27.84
CA THR A 753 -22.98 -3.78 -28.44
C THR A 753 -24.09 -3.88 -27.43
N LYS A 754 -24.75 -2.75 -27.14
CA LYS A 754 -25.96 -2.71 -26.32
C LYS A 754 -27.10 -2.25 -27.21
N PHE A 755 -28.18 -3.00 -27.30
CA PHE A 755 -29.29 -2.68 -28.18
C PHE A 755 -30.62 -2.95 -27.51
N SER A 756 -31.54 -2.00 -27.63
CA SER A 756 -32.90 -2.09 -27.10
C SER A 756 -33.90 -1.92 -28.25
N PRO A 757 -34.17 -2.99 -29.04
CA PRO A 757 -34.99 -2.88 -30.25
C PRO A 757 -36.43 -2.48 -29.97
N ILE A 758 -36.96 -2.97 -28.84
CA ILE A 758 -38.29 -2.67 -28.33
C ILE A 758 -38.15 -2.21 -26.87
N PRO A 759 -39.13 -1.44 -26.34
CA PRO A 759 -39.10 -1.00 -24.95
C PRO A 759 -38.92 -2.19 -23.99
N ASN A 760 -38.01 -2.03 -23.02
CA ASN A 760 -37.71 -3.01 -21.96
C ASN A 760 -36.98 -4.29 -22.40
N LEU A 761 -36.71 -4.50 -23.70
CA LEU A 761 -35.79 -5.56 -24.16
C LEU A 761 -34.39 -4.98 -24.23
N ASN A 762 -33.43 -5.58 -23.54
CA ASN A 762 -32.02 -5.24 -23.65
C ASN A 762 -31.26 -6.44 -24.17
N ILE A 763 -30.40 -6.22 -25.14
CA ILE A 763 -29.48 -7.22 -25.69
C ILE A 763 -28.08 -6.63 -25.60
N ILE A 764 -27.16 -7.36 -24.98
CA ILE A 764 -25.77 -6.98 -24.81
C ILE A 764 -24.91 -8.08 -25.42
N ASN A 765 -24.01 -7.75 -26.34
CA ASN A 765 -23.04 -8.70 -26.87
C ASN A 765 -21.64 -8.11 -26.69
N ASN A 766 -20.80 -8.82 -25.96
CA ASN A 766 -19.41 -8.50 -25.70
C ASN A 766 -18.53 -9.58 -26.33
N ILE A 767 -17.52 -9.17 -27.09
CA ILE A 767 -16.53 -10.07 -27.68
C ILE A 767 -15.16 -9.49 -27.38
N ARG A 768 -14.30 -10.28 -26.75
CA ARG A 768 -12.87 -10.01 -26.59
C ARG A 768 -12.05 -11.02 -27.37
N TYR A 769 -10.94 -10.60 -27.94
CA TYR A 769 -9.92 -11.51 -28.42
C TYR A 769 -8.53 -10.97 -28.10
N GLU A 770 -7.59 -11.90 -27.99
CA GLU A 770 -6.17 -11.59 -27.91
C GLU A 770 -5.35 -12.62 -28.67
N ILE A 771 -4.45 -12.14 -29.53
CA ILE A 771 -3.60 -12.99 -30.37
C ILE A 771 -2.17 -12.51 -30.17
N ASN A 772 -1.41 -13.24 -29.37
CA ASN A 772 0.01 -13.00 -29.14
C ASN A 772 0.82 -13.92 -30.05
N LYS A 773 1.34 -13.38 -31.17
CA LYS A 773 2.28 -14.09 -32.04
C LYS A 773 3.71 -13.85 -31.54
N GLN A 774 4.32 -14.89 -30.98
CA GLN A 774 5.67 -14.88 -30.43
C GLN A 774 6.68 -15.22 -31.53
N TYR A 775 7.72 -14.40 -31.68
CA TYR A 775 8.79 -14.63 -32.63
C TYR A 775 9.98 -15.30 -31.94
N ALA A 776 10.65 -16.22 -32.64
CA ALA A 776 11.90 -16.76 -32.14
C ALA A 776 12.95 -15.64 -32.03
N ASP A 777 13.63 -15.57 -30.89
CA ASP A 777 14.74 -14.65 -30.67
C ASP A 777 15.71 -15.21 -29.64
N ASP A 778 16.97 -14.80 -29.75
CA ASP A 778 18.03 -15.08 -28.79
C ASP A 778 18.36 -13.77 -28.08
N PHE A 779 18.04 -13.70 -26.79
CA PHE A 779 18.24 -12.50 -25.98
C PHE A 779 19.67 -12.44 -25.40
N GLY A 780 20.54 -13.37 -25.80
CA GLY A 780 21.84 -13.59 -25.21
C GLY A 780 21.73 -14.43 -23.93
N ALA A 781 22.88 -14.75 -23.32
CA ALA A 781 22.95 -15.41 -22.02
C ALA A 781 22.25 -16.80 -21.92
N GLY A 782 21.89 -17.43 -23.04
CA GLY A 782 21.13 -18.70 -23.04
C GLY A 782 19.62 -18.53 -22.84
N LEU A 783 19.13 -17.29 -22.76
CA LEU A 783 17.72 -16.95 -22.75
C LEU A 783 17.19 -16.89 -24.19
N ILE A 784 16.41 -17.91 -24.57
CA ILE A 784 15.86 -18.06 -25.93
C ILE A 784 14.33 -18.11 -25.85
N GLN A 785 13.66 -17.26 -26.63
CA GLN A 785 12.23 -17.42 -26.91
C GLN A 785 12.08 -18.22 -28.20
N GLN A 786 11.23 -19.25 -28.19
CA GLN A 786 10.87 -20.01 -29.38
C GLN A 786 9.68 -19.34 -30.12
N GLU A 787 9.54 -19.60 -31.42
CA GLU A 787 8.35 -19.14 -32.15
C GLU A 787 7.11 -19.92 -31.70
N ASP A 788 6.07 -19.21 -31.30
CA ASP A 788 4.79 -19.79 -30.87
C ASP A 788 3.64 -18.78 -31.04
N ARG A 789 2.42 -19.16 -30.67
CA ARG A 789 1.25 -18.26 -30.69
C ARG A 789 0.29 -18.62 -29.57
N ILE A 790 -0.12 -17.63 -28.79
CA ILE A 790 -1.15 -17.76 -27.76
C ILE A 790 -2.38 -16.97 -28.21
N ASP A 791 -3.52 -17.65 -28.32
CA ASP A 791 -4.79 -17.11 -28.76
C ASP A 791 -5.83 -17.20 -27.62
N PHE A 792 -6.50 -16.08 -27.33
CA PHE A 792 -7.68 -15.99 -26.49
C PHE A 792 -8.88 -15.47 -27.29
N ILE A 793 -10.05 -16.04 -27.03
CA ILE A 793 -11.34 -15.47 -27.45
C ILE A 793 -12.35 -15.62 -26.31
N GLY A 794 -13.02 -14.54 -25.97
CA GLY A 794 -14.11 -14.48 -25.00
C GLY A 794 -15.36 -13.88 -25.65
N VAL A 795 -16.52 -14.48 -25.46
CA VAL A 795 -17.80 -13.98 -25.97
C VAL A 795 -18.84 -14.07 -24.88
N VAL A 796 -19.55 -12.98 -24.62
CA VAL A 796 -20.69 -12.92 -23.71
C VAL A 796 -21.88 -12.30 -24.41
N ASN A 797 -22.98 -13.03 -24.51
CA ASN A 797 -24.24 -12.52 -25.03
C ASN A 797 -25.28 -12.57 -23.92
N LYS A 798 -25.90 -11.44 -23.62
CA LYS A 798 -26.95 -11.30 -22.61
C LYS A 798 -28.20 -10.74 -23.27
N ALA A 799 -29.37 -11.24 -22.88
CA ALA A 799 -30.64 -10.64 -23.21
C ALA A 799 -31.55 -10.64 -21.98
N ASP A 800 -32.26 -9.55 -21.73
CA ASP A 800 -33.30 -9.46 -20.70
C ASP A 800 -34.52 -8.71 -21.19
N TYR A 801 -35.68 -9.07 -20.65
CA TYR A 801 -36.92 -8.33 -20.91
C TYR A 801 -37.65 -8.03 -19.61
N ASN A 802 -37.92 -6.76 -19.32
CA ASN A 802 -38.68 -6.37 -18.13
C ASN A 802 -40.17 -6.20 -18.46
N PHE A 803 -40.96 -7.24 -18.21
CA PHE A 803 -42.41 -7.20 -18.36
C PHE A 803 -43.08 -6.75 -17.05
N ARG A 804 -43.75 -5.60 -17.06
CA ARG A 804 -44.47 -5.08 -15.88
C ARG A 804 -45.98 -5.09 -16.11
N TRP A 805 -46.71 -5.76 -15.23
CA TRP A 805 -48.17 -5.79 -15.21
C TRP A 805 -48.69 -5.50 -13.79
N GLY A 806 -49.09 -4.23 -13.56
CA GLY A 806 -49.49 -3.76 -12.24
C GLY A 806 -48.37 -3.90 -11.22
N ASN A 807 -48.61 -4.74 -10.20
CA ASN A 807 -47.66 -5.06 -9.12
C ASN A 807 -46.70 -6.21 -9.46
N LEU A 808 -46.89 -6.89 -10.59
CA LEU A 808 -46.07 -7.99 -11.05
C LEU A 808 -45.00 -7.50 -12.03
N VAL A 809 -43.75 -7.91 -11.82
CA VAL A 809 -42.63 -7.72 -12.75
C VAL A 809 -42.04 -9.08 -13.06
N VAL A 810 -42.06 -9.47 -14.33
CA VAL A 810 -41.49 -10.72 -14.84
C VAL A 810 -40.28 -10.38 -15.69
N MET A 811 -39.16 -11.05 -15.43
CA MET A 811 -37.84 -10.74 -15.99
C MET A 811 -37.20 -12.03 -16.52
N PRO A 812 -37.57 -12.50 -17.72
CA PRO A 812 -36.78 -13.49 -18.43
C PRO A 812 -35.41 -12.91 -18.79
N GLN A 813 -34.38 -13.71 -18.61
CA GLN A 813 -33.00 -13.37 -18.91
C GLN A 813 -32.29 -14.58 -19.52
N LEU A 814 -31.36 -14.33 -20.41
CA LEU A 814 -30.52 -15.34 -21.04
C LEU A 814 -29.10 -14.81 -21.10
N LYS A 815 -28.13 -15.57 -20.59
CA LYS A 815 -26.71 -15.31 -20.78
C LYS A 815 -26.06 -16.51 -21.48
N LEU A 816 -25.22 -16.23 -22.45
CA LEU A 816 -24.32 -17.17 -23.10
C LEU A 816 -22.90 -16.66 -22.86
N GLN A 817 -22.00 -17.54 -22.47
CA GLN A 817 -20.59 -17.21 -22.27
C GLN A 817 -19.74 -18.29 -22.95
N TYR A 818 -18.73 -17.86 -23.69
CA TYR A 818 -17.78 -18.73 -24.38
C TYR A 818 -16.38 -18.20 -24.16
N GLU A 819 -15.45 -19.05 -23.78
CA GLU A 819 -14.03 -18.73 -23.70
C GLU A 819 -13.18 -19.83 -24.27
N ARG A 820 -12.05 -19.46 -24.87
CA ARG A 820 -11.05 -20.42 -25.29
C ARG A 820 -9.67 -19.82 -25.25
N TRP A 821 -8.77 -20.53 -24.59
CA TRP A 821 -7.33 -20.30 -24.66
C TRP A 821 -6.64 -21.44 -25.40
N LYS A 822 -5.81 -21.08 -26.37
CA LYS A 822 -5.04 -22.05 -27.16
C LYS A 822 -3.62 -21.56 -27.38
N ARG A 823 -2.66 -22.47 -27.20
CA ARG A 823 -1.27 -22.29 -27.60
C ARG A 823 -1.01 -23.11 -28.86
N LYS A 824 -0.25 -22.59 -29.83
CA LYS A 824 0.04 -23.29 -31.10
C LYS A 824 0.96 -24.50 -30.89
N SER A 825 1.88 -24.45 -29.93
CA SER A 825 2.73 -25.58 -29.55
C SER A 825 1.93 -26.75 -28.96
N GLU A 826 0.75 -26.49 -28.41
CA GLU A 826 -0.15 -27.48 -27.83
C GLU A 826 -1.19 -27.96 -28.85
N VAL A 827 -1.47 -29.26 -28.86
CA VAL A 827 -2.46 -29.83 -29.79
C VAL A 827 -3.87 -29.36 -29.43
N ASN A 828 -4.20 -29.44 -28.15
CA ASN A 828 -5.49 -29.09 -27.59
C ASN A 828 -5.46 -27.70 -26.94
N PRO A 829 -6.60 -26.98 -26.91
CA PRO A 829 -6.72 -25.81 -26.04
C PRO A 829 -6.56 -26.24 -24.57
N PHE A 830 -6.06 -25.33 -23.73
CA PHE A 830 -5.96 -25.56 -22.29
C PHE A 830 -7.18 -25.04 -21.53
N ILE A 831 -7.99 -24.16 -22.15
CA ILE A 831 -9.34 -23.77 -21.71
C ILE A 831 -10.25 -23.71 -22.95
N ASP A 832 -11.43 -24.34 -22.91
CA ASP A 832 -12.49 -24.22 -23.94
C ASP A 832 -13.85 -24.46 -23.29
N ASN A 833 -14.42 -23.39 -22.73
CA ASN A 833 -15.62 -23.45 -21.91
C ASN A 833 -16.79 -22.77 -22.62
N PHE A 834 -17.99 -23.36 -22.51
CA PHE A 834 -19.24 -22.75 -22.95
C PHE A 834 -20.30 -22.86 -21.85
N LEU A 835 -20.99 -21.77 -21.57
CA LEU A 835 -21.96 -21.65 -20.49
C LEU A 835 -23.25 -21.02 -21.02
N LEU A 836 -24.38 -21.73 -20.83
CA LEU A 836 -25.73 -21.29 -21.17
C LEU A 836 -26.52 -21.10 -19.88
N ILE A 837 -26.99 -19.89 -19.61
CA ILE A 837 -27.69 -19.53 -18.37
C ILE A 837 -29.05 -18.90 -18.73
N PRO A 838 -30.13 -19.69 -18.69
CA PRO A 838 -31.48 -19.19 -18.87
C PRO A 838 -32.10 -18.94 -17.47
N ILE A 839 -32.61 -17.74 -17.23
CA ILE A 839 -33.17 -17.29 -15.94
C ILE A 839 -34.57 -16.71 -16.15
N LEU A 840 -35.47 -16.97 -15.20
CA LEU A 840 -36.73 -16.26 -15.07
C LEU A 840 -36.88 -15.77 -13.64
N ARG A 841 -36.93 -14.44 -13.45
CA ARG A 841 -37.23 -13.83 -12.16
C ARG A 841 -38.60 -13.19 -12.16
N VAL A 842 -39.27 -13.26 -11.02
CA VAL A 842 -40.60 -12.70 -10.81
C VAL A 842 -40.61 -11.94 -9.49
N ASN A 843 -40.92 -10.65 -9.55
CA ASN A 843 -41.14 -9.81 -8.39
C ASN A 843 -42.62 -9.44 -8.31
N TYR A 844 -43.27 -9.68 -7.17
CA TYR A 844 -44.65 -9.31 -6.92
C TYR A 844 -44.75 -8.41 -5.69
N LEU A 845 -45.20 -7.17 -5.89
CA LEU A 845 -45.39 -6.20 -4.82
C LEU A 845 -46.72 -6.44 -4.10
N ILE A 846 -46.66 -6.94 -2.86
CA ILE A 846 -47.86 -7.15 -2.03
C ILE A 846 -48.33 -5.83 -1.43
N THR A 847 -47.41 -5.06 -0.87
CA THR A 847 -47.67 -3.74 -0.25
C THR A 847 -46.56 -2.78 -0.64
N LYS A 848 -46.65 -1.50 -0.26
CA LYS A 848 -45.56 -0.51 -0.45
C LYS A 848 -44.23 -0.92 0.21
N ARG A 849 -44.26 -1.89 1.14
CA ARG A 849 -43.12 -2.31 1.96
C ARG A 849 -42.79 -3.80 1.82
N THR A 850 -43.68 -4.61 1.26
CA THR A 850 -43.52 -6.06 1.17
C THR A 850 -43.55 -6.54 -0.28
N LYS A 851 -42.53 -7.29 -0.70
CA LYS A 851 -42.44 -7.93 -2.01
C LYS A 851 -42.16 -9.43 -1.87
N ILE A 852 -42.76 -10.23 -2.73
CA ILE A 852 -42.33 -11.60 -3.01
C ILE A 852 -41.39 -11.53 -4.21
N GLN A 853 -40.27 -12.24 -4.14
CA GLN A 853 -39.35 -12.43 -5.24
C GLN A 853 -39.12 -13.93 -5.42
N THR A 854 -39.21 -14.42 -6.65
CA THR A 854 -38.86 -15.80 -6.96
C THR A 854 -38.06 -15.84 -8.25
N GLY A 855 -37.18 -16.83 -8.37
CA GLY A 855 -36.35 -17.02 -9.53
C GLY A 855 -36.15 -18.50 -9.80
N ILE A 856 -36.10 -18.86 -11.08
CA ILE A 856 -35.59 -20.15 -11.55
C ILE A 856 -34.47 -19.89 -12.56
N GLN A 857 -33.39 -20.65 -12.45
CA GLN A 857 -32.28 -20.69 -13.40
C GLN A 857 -32.10 -22.13 -13.86
N GLY A 858 -32.15 -22.35 -15.18
CA GLY A 858 -32.26 -23.69 -15.76
C GLY A 858 -33.70 -24.20 -15.76
N PHE A 859 -34.23 -24.48 -16.94
CA PHE A 859 -35.58 -24.98 -17.18
C PHE A 859 -35.54 -26.42 -17.68
N PRO A 860 -36.62 -27.21 -17.53
CA PRO A 860 -36.67 -28.58 -18.03
C PRO A 860 -36.41 -28.75 -19.54
N LEU A 861 -36.67 -27.71 -20.36
CA LEU A 861 -36.46 -27.72 -21.81
C LEU A 861 -35.28 -26.85 -22.27
N LEU A 862 -34.68 -26.09 -21.35
CA LEU A 862 -33.56 -25.19 -21.61
C LEU A 862 -32.77 -25.10 -20.31
N GLU A 863 -31.88 -26.06 -20.11
CA GLU A 863 -31.12 -26.19 -18.87
C GLU A 863 -30.05 -25.11 -18.76
N ASN A 864 -29.67 -24.78 -17.52
CA ASN A 864 -28.42 -24.08 -17.30
C ASN A 864 -27.31 -25.12 -17.49
N ARG A 865 -26.39 -24.87 -18.42
CA ARG A 865 -25.50 -25.91 -18.91
C ARG A 865 -24.09 -25.36 -19.12
N PHE A 866 -23.13 -26.03 -18.51
CA PHE A 866 -21.71 -25.76 -18.65
C PHE A 866 -21.07 -26.91 -19.43
N TRP A 867 -20.29 -26.58 -20.44
CA TRP A 867 -19.49 -27.52 -21.21
C TRP A 867 -18.03 -27.14 -21.07
N ASP A 868 -17.25 -28.00 -20.41
CA ASP A 868 -15.80 -28.00 -20.46
C ASP A 868 -15.39 -28.97 -21.58
N ARG A 869 -14.85 -28.41 -22.68
CA ARG A 869 -14.44 -29.20 -23.84
C ARG A 869 -12.99 -29.68 -23.77
N VAL A 870 -12.25 -29.27 -22.74
CA VAL A 870 -10.89 -29.74 -22.46
C VAL A 870 -10.95 -30.95 -21.54
N ASP A 871 -11.73 -30.84 -20.47
CA ASP A 871 -11.98 -31.89 -19.50
C ASP A 871 -13.49 -32.16 -19.38
N SER A 872 -13.95 -33.20 -20.09
CA SER A 872 -15.37 -33.53 -20.12
C SER A 872 -15.92 -33.98 -18.76
N GLU A 873 -15.06 -34.34 -17.79
CA GLU A 873 -15.50 -34.69 -16.44
C GLU A 873 -16.13 -33.48 -15.72
N ASN A 874 -15.73 -32.26 -16.08
CA ASN A 874 -16.27 -31.02 -15.49
C ASN A 874 -17.54 -30.51 -16.17
N THR A 875 -18.07 -31.20 -17.19
CA THR A 875 -19.30 -30.81 -17.88
C THR A 875 -20.53 -31.15 -17.03
N TYR A 876 -21.42 -30.17 -16.82
CA TYR A 876 -22.59 -30.34 -15.95
C TYR A 876 -23.83 -29.57 -16.41
N SER A 877 -25.01 -30.04 -16.01
CA SER A 877 -26.25 -29.27 -15.99
C SER A 877 -26.56 -28.78 -14.58
N ALA A 878 -27.23 -27.65 -14.46
CA ALA A 878 -27.60 -27.09 -13.16
C ALA A 878 -29.03 -26.54 -13.15
N ARG A 879 -29.66 -26.60 -11.99
CA ARG A 879 -31.00 -26.04 -11.76
C ARG A 879 -31.03 -25.35 -10.40
N ASN A 880 -31.39 -24.07 -10.41
CA ASN A 880 -31.46 -23.27 -9.20
C ASN A 880 -32.83 -22.63 -9.06
N PHE A 881 -33.37 -22.65 -7.85
CA PHE A 881 -34.63 -22.02 -7.50
C PHE A 881 -34.47 -21.19 -6.24
N ILE A 882 -35.01 -19.97 -6.25
CA ILE A 882 -35.08 -19.12 -5.07
C ILE A 882 -36.49 -18.59 -4.88
N PHE A 883 -36.93 -18.56 -3.62
CA PHE A 883 -38.14 -17.87 -3.18
C PHE A 883 -37.79 -16.99 -1.99
N LEU A 884 -38.28 -15.75 -1.99
CA LEU A 884 -37.93 -14.73 -1.02
C LEU A 884 -39.13 -13.83 -0.74
N ILE A 885 -39.39 -13.58 0.54
CA ILE A 885 -40.29 -12.52 1.00
C ILE A 885 -39.42 -11.44 1.63
N THR A 886 -39.45 -10.22 1.08
CA THR A 886 -38.74 -9.07 1.63
C THR A 886 -39.73 -8.05 2.17
N ASN A 887 -39.50 -7.58 3.40
CA ASN A 887 -40.20 -6.46 4.02
C ASN A 887 -39.21 -5.36 4.39
N THR A 888 -39.51 -4.10 4.08
CA THR A 888 -38.69 -2.95 4.45
C THR A 888 -39.51 -1.96 5.27
N THR A 889 -39.13 -1.72 6.52
CA THR A 889 -39.86 -0.89 7.48
C THR A 889 -38.94 0.05 8.26
N ALA A 890 -39.44 1.21 8.68
CA ALA A 890 -38.71 2.10 9.57
C ALA A 890 -38.99 1.74 11.03
N TYR A 891 -37.96 1.70 11.88
CA TYR A 891 -38.04 1.43 13.31
C TYR A 891 -36.90 2.15 14.06
N GLN A 892 -37.25 2.97 15.05
CA GLN A 892 -36.29 3.74 15.89
C GLN A 892 -35.23 4.54 15.10
N GLY A 893 -35.61 5.14 13.97
CA GLY A 893 -34.69 5.92 13.13
C GLY A 893 -33.87 5.09 12.15
N TYR A 894 -33.98 3.76 12.19
CA TYR A 894 -33.34 2.86 11.23
C TYR A 894 -34.35 2.30 10.22
N LYS A 895 -33.87 1.99 9.02
CA LYS A 895 -34.59 1.20 8.02
C LYS A 895 -34.21 -0.27 8.22
N ILE A 896 -35.18 -1.07 8.63
CA ILE A 896 -35.06 -2.52 8.80
C ILE A 896 -35.55 -3.21 7.52
N CYS A 897 -34.69 -4.02 6.92
CA CYS A 897 -35.01 -4.90 5.81
C CYS A 897 -35.00 -6.36 6.30
N THR A 898 -36.17 -7.00 6.34
CA THR A 898 -36.32 -8.40 6.70
C THR A 898 -36.56 -9.25 5.47
N GLN A 899 -35.83 -10.36 5.36
CA GLN A 899 -35.85 -11.30 4.27
C GLN A 899 -36.07 -12.71 4.82
N ILE A 900 -37.08 -13.42 4.31
CA ILE A 900 -37.32 -14.83 4.61
C ILE A 900 -37.29 -15.56 3.27
N GLY A 901 -36.42 -16.54 3.13
CA GLY A 901 -36.23 -17.21 1.86
C GLY A 901 -35.92 -18.69 1.94
N TRP A 902 -36.14 -19.34 0.82
CA TRP A 902 -35.80 -20.72 0.55
C TRP A 902 -35.09 -20.80 -0.80
N GLU A 903 -34.02 -21.57 -0.85
CA GLU A 903 -33.18 -21.76 -2.02
C GLU A 903 -32.88 -23.25 -2.20
N TYR A 904 -32.92 -23.67 -3.46
CA TYR A 904 -32.53 -25.01 -3.91
C TYR A 904 -31.55 -24.87 -5.08
N ARG A 905 -30.44 -25.61 -5.02
CA ARG A 905 -29.45 -25.70 -6.11
C ARG A 905 -29.17 -27.17 -6.37
N ASN A 906 -29.09 -27.54 -7.63
CA ASN A 906 -28.70 -28.85 -8.09
C ASN A 906 -27.68 -28.71 -9.23
N ILE A 907 -26.62 -29.49 -9.16
CA ILE A 907 -25.61 -29.67 -10.21
C ILE A 907 -25.53 -31.17 -10.49
N ASP A 908 -25.74 -31.53 -11.74
CA ASP A 908 -25.77 -32.90 -12.28
C ASP A 908 -24.65 -33.01 -13.32
N PHE A 909 -23.59 -33.76 -12.99
CA PHE A 909 -22.41 -33.93 -13.84
C PHE A 909 -22.65 -35.04 -14.86
N ASP A 910 -22.17 -34.84 -16.10
CA ASP A 910 -22.29 -35.86 -17.14
C ASP A 910 -21.45 -37.11 -16.84
N ASP A 911 -20.32 -36.93 -16.17
CA ASP A 911 -19.46 -38.02 -15.76
C ASP A 911 -20.01 -38.72 -14.52
N PRO A 912 -20.38 -40.02 -14.59
CA PRO A 912 -20.89 -40.77 -13.45
C PRO A 912 -19.88 -40.94 -12.30
N TYR A 913 -18.59 -40.63 -12.50
CA TYR A 913 -17.58 -40.66 -11.45
C TYR A 913 -17.48 -39.35 -10.66
N GLN A 914 -18.01 -38.25 -11.21
CA GLN A 914 -18.19 -36.99 -10.48
C GLN A 914 -19.48 -37.06 -9.67
N ARG A 915 -19.46 -36.46 -8.48
CA ARG A 915 -20.59 -36.53 -7.55
C ARG A 915 -21.52 -35.34 -7.76
N ASP A 916 -22.76 -35.63 -8.14
CA ASP A 916 -23.83 -34.64 -8.16
C ASP A 916 -23.99 -33.93 -6.82
N THR A 917 -24.32 -32.65 -6.89
CA THR A 917 -24.46 -31.79 -5.72
C THR A 917 -25.88 -31.29 -5.59
N ASP A 918 -26.52 -31.59 -4.47
CA ASP A 918 -27.82 -31.04 -4.05
C ASP A 918 -27.63 -30.13 -2.83
N TYR A 919 -28.18 -28.93 -2.90
CA TYR A 919 -28.08 -27.93 -1.85
C TYR A 919 -29.45 -27.32 -1.54
N TYR A 920 -29.80 -27.27 -0.25
CA TYR A 920 -31.02 -26.66 0.26
C TYR A 920 -30.68 -25.66 1.36
N LYS A 921 -31.20 -24.44 1.24
CA LYS A 921 -31.00 -23.38 2.22
C LYS A 921 -32.34 -22.75 2.56
N PHE A 922 -32.68 -22.76 3.84
CA PHE A 922 -33.70 -21.87 4.41
C PHE A 922 -32.99 -20.77 5.19
N PHE A 923 -33.42 -19.53 5.00
CA PHE A 923 -32.78 -18.40 5.69
C PHE A 923 -33.79 -17.34 6.11
N VAL A 924 -33.45 -16.67 7.21
CA VAL A 924 -34.10 -15.45 7.67
C VAL A 924 -33.01 -14.44 7.98
N ARG A 925 -33.05 -13.28 7.31
CA ARG A 925 -32.09 -12.18 7.50
C ARG A 925 -32.85 -10.91 7.87
N ALA A 926 -32.34 -10.14 8.83
CA ALA A 926 -32.84 -8.81 9.14
C ALA A 926 -31.65 -7.85 9.18
N SER A 927 -31.58 -6.92 8.23
CA SER A 927 -30.55 -5.90 8.14
C SER A 927 -31.12 -4.56 8.60
N ALA A 928 -30.37 -3.77 9.35
CA ALA A 928 -30.76 -2.43 9.79
C ALA A 928 -29.72 -1.41 9.34
N GLY A 929 -30.16 -0.27 8.80
CA GLY A 929 -29.27 0.80 8.34
C GLY A 929 -29.90 2.18 8.46
N ILE A 930 -29.08 3.21 8.34
CA ILE A 930 -29.47 4.62 8.26
C ILE A 930 -29.68 4.98 6.78
N GLU A 931 -30.50 5.98 6.47
CA GLU A 931 -30.70 6.42 5.08
C GLU A 931 -29.47 7.24 4.64
N GLU A 932 -28.90 6.91 3.48
CA GLU A 932 -27.91 7.75 2.78
C GLU A 932 -28.56 8.97 2.12
#